data_AF-A0A4R6QN65-F1
#
_entry.id   AF-A0A4R6QN65-F1
#
_cell.length_a   1.000
_cell.length_b   1.000
_cell.length_c   1.000
_cell.angle_alpha   90.00
_cell.angle_beta   90.00
_cell.angle_gamma   90.00
#
_symmetry.space_group_name_H-M   'P 1'
#
loop_
_entity.id
_entity.type
_entity.pdbx_description
1 polymer ?
#
loop_
_entity_poly.entity_id
_entity_poly.type
_entity_poly.pdbx_seq_one_letter_code
_entity_poly.pdbx_strand_id
1 'polypeptide(L)'
;MLGWLSKKLLALFSAAPQPDPLAISDAEAAALTSAQIAAMSTQQLNALSTGQFNNLSSAQAPGITTLQMAALQTQDLAALTTANLRSLSTAHIVALTDAQTPALSSEQVANLSTVQINRLGTGELNALSTSQFAALSSNQVAALGTAQIRALQTADLAALSTEALAGLSTAQMAALTTAEAAALTGAQLQALSTRALDAMGSSQFAALSSSQIAALTTAQVRHLETADLQALSTVALRGLGTDDMTALSTGAMMALSSQQIASLNGLQLAALSSAQLGAIDSADITALSPVALRALLPEQLDGLKAGQVGALRAAQLNSLSAEQLLSLSTAQIAALATAELPGIAAVQLNALDPSQFAALTSAQASVLTAAQLRTIEMEDLAALRTAAIRALSADAIAALSAEAIVTLSSAQISALGSAQMSALSAQQIGAIEPADLAALSTTALRALSPGQMQGLSADQMMTLSTRQVASLGTDQVASLSNQALNAMSTGQFASLTTAQVAALTPAQVGGLELEDLASMSTASIRQLSTMAIEALSGDAIVALSSRQFAALSSSQMAALNALQIASIETQDLAALSTAAIRGLAASQLTGLTPEQMAALSTTQVAALSTVQVAGLGQEELNGLSTRQFASLGGSQVAALTTAQIQLMETADLNAISTVALRAMSTATFAALTPEGVAALSSRQFAALGSTQTAALSSEQIAAIETQDIGALSAAAFRALSPAQFGGLTVAQMGSLSTAQVATFTSEQLGSLATDTLNALGTQQFAALTSAQVSGFTTQQMQALESADLAALSTGAIGSLTLAAVHALGTEDIIALTTRQFSAFSSAQAASFSSEQLGAIETQDLAALTPSALRSLNPSQIAGLSTQQMAALTPAQVSTLTTDQVAALSTEDLNALGTAPFLRLTTAHIAALSVDQIGHLATDHFAVLSTGQISALTTAQARALSTENIVALTTQQVPGLETADIASMGTHQIAAFEGSEVSVMSGAQLAAFLLATPLMLDLDGHGINTLSAAQGVDFDLHHIGQAGRFGWVAPGDGLLVMDRNHDGKVNNGSELFGGATLLPDGTRAHNGFSALAQHDGNHDGKLSAADAAFKDLRIWVDSDHDGVTDAGELKLLSDYQIVSLDLHAQAGTQTDNGNVLGLVSSYTRADGSQHALADVWLAGQAPEAAKAAATPALNEVLAAPSGSLLPATPGPHETAPVAAGAESSPAGLLHPVLELHLWRDDRHHWMTMI
;
A
#
# COMPACT_ATOMS: atom_id res chain seq x y z
N MET A 1 -6.79 -172.57 71.38
CA MET A 1 -5.65 -171.62 71.38
C MET A 1 -6.03 -170.21 71.83
N LEU A 2 -7.27 -169.74 71.66
CA LEU A 2 -7.72 -168.40 72.07
C LEU A 2 -7.81 -168.12 73.60
N GLY A 3 -7.90 -169.13 74.46
CA GLY A 3 -7.93 -168.92 75.93
C GLY A 3 -6.55 -168.70 76.58
N TRP A 4 -5.45 -169.05 75.90
CA TRP A 4 -4.10 -169.05 76.47
C TRP A 4 -3.39 -167.68 76.30
N LEU A 5 -3.62 -166.96 75.19
CA LEU A 5 -3.01 -165.65 74.95
C LEU A 5 -3.61 -164.51 75.80
N SER A 6 -4.91 -164.55 76.13
CA SER A 6 -5.57 -163.48 76.90
C SER A 6 -5.01 -163.35 78.33
N LYS A 7 -4.56 -164.45 78.96
CA LYS A 7 -3.93 -164.40 80.29
C LYS A 7 -2.49 -163.88 80.28
N LYS A 8 -1.72 -164.14 79.22
CA LYS A 8 -0.33 -163.67 79.13
C LYS A 8 -0.25 -162.17 78.86
N LEU A 9 -1.21 -161.64 78.08
CA LEU A 9 -1.32 -160.20 77.83
C LEU A 9 -1.86 -159.42 79.04
N LEU A 10 -2.78 -159.96 79.84
CA LEU A 10 -3.22 -159.28 81.07
C LEU A 10 -2.11 -159.23 82.15
N ALA A 11 -1.21 -160.21 82.15
CA ALA A 11 -0.07 -160.25 83.08
C ALA A 11 1.01 -159.21 82.73
N LEU A 12 1.17 -158.86 81.45
CA LEU A 12 2.08 -157.79 81.02
C LEU A 12 1.57 -156.38 81.39
N PHE A 13 0.29 -156.24 81.78
CA PHE A 13 -0.32 -154.94 82.10
C PHE A 13 -0.44 -154.60 83.61
N SER A 14 -0.12 -155.51 84.57
CA SER A 14 -0.47 -155.28 86.00
C SER A 14 0.65 -155.37 87.05
N ALA A 15 1.93 -155.52 86.70
CA ALA A 15 3.01 -155.30 87.67
C ALA A 15 4.31 -154.79 86.99
N ALA A 16 4.65 -153.54 87.27
CA ALA A 16 5.94 -152.90 86.96
C ALA A 16 7.10 -153.65 87.67
N PRO A 17 8.37 -153.63 87.20
CA PRO A 17 9.05 -152.41 86.75
C PRO A 17 10.18 -152.57 85.69
N GLN A 18 10.79 -151.43 85.31
CA GLN A 18 12.12 -151.25 84.68
C GLN A 18 12.25 -151.36 83.14
N PRO A 19 13.23 -150.63 82.56
CA PRO A 19 13.20 -150.01 81.23
C PRO A 19 13.89 -150.89 80.20
N ASP A 20 13.59 -152.18 80.22
CA ASP A 20 13.95 -152.99 79.07
C ASP A 20 13.00 -152.63 77.92
N PRO A 21 13.49 -152.55 76.67
CA PRO A 21 12.61 -152.49 75.52
C PRO A 21 11.59 -153.59 75.74
N LEU A 22 10.31 -153.26 75.60
CA LEU A 22 9.26 -154.26 75.71
C LEU A 22 9.76 -155.47 74.91
N ALA A 23 10.03 -156.57 75.62
CA ALA A 23 10.67 -157.76 75.07
C ALA A 23 9.62 -158.52 74.24
N ILE A 24 9.09 -157.79 73.29
CA ILE A 24 8.14 -158.19 72.29
C ILE A 24 8.96 -158.22 71.01
N SER A 25 9.05 -159.41 70.41
CA SER A 25 9.64 -159.59 69.10
C SER A 25 8.93 -158.71 68.05
N ASP A 26 9.55 -158.48 66.89
CA ASP A 26 8.90 -157.78 65.77
C ASP A 26 7.54 -158.39 65.41
N ALA A 27 7.40 -159.71 65.53
CA ALA A 27 6.14 -160.43 65.33
C ALA A 27 5.10 -160.12 66.42
N GLU A 28 5.53 -159.91 67.66
CA GLU A 28 4.64 -159.53 68.77
C GLU A 28 4.26 -158.05 68.70
N ALA A 29 5.16 -157.17 68.28
CA ALA A 29 4.85 -155.78 67.97
C ALA A 29 3.85 -155.68 66.79
N ALA A 30 4.03 -156.46 65.72
CA ALA A 30 3.08 -156.56 64.61
C ALA A 30 1.73 -157.21 64.98
N ALA A 31 1.67 -157.95 66.09
CA ALA A 31 0.44 -158.55 66.62
C ALA A 31 -0.32 -157.65 67.62
N LEU A 32 0.25 -156.51 68.01
CA LEU A 32 -0.42 -155.56 68.91
C LEU A 32 -1.75 -155.11 68.31
N THR A 33 -2.78 -155.03 69.14
CA THR A 33 -4.04 -154.41 68.71
C THR A 33 -3.94 -152.90 68.87
N SER A 34 -4.69 -152.13 68.07
CA SER A 34 -4.77 -150.66 68.21
C SER A 34 -5.16 -150.21 69.62
N ALA A 35 -6.03 -150.97 70.31
CA ALA A 35 -6.39 -150.72 71.72
C ALA A 35 -5.22 -150.91 72.69
N GLN A 36 -4.32 -151.85 72.41
CA GLN A 36 -3.13 -152.06 73.23
C GLN A 36 -2.11 -150.95 73.02
N ILE A 37 -1.93 -150.49 71.78
CA ILE A 37 -1.05 -149.34 71.47
C ILE A 37 -1.57 -148.08 72.17
N ALA A 38 -2.88 -147.86 72.19
CA ALA A 38 -3.50 -146.70 72.85
C ALA A 38 -3.34 -146.72 74.38
N ALA A 39 -3.29 -147.92 74.98
CA ALA A 39 -3.13 -148.11 76.41
C ALA A 39 -1.67 -147.97 76.89
N MET A 40 -0.70 -147.89 75.98
CA MET A 40 0.71 -147.69 76.32
C MET A 40 0.96 -146.25 76.80
N SER A 41 1.92 -146.05 77.71
CA SER A 41 2.42 -144.71 78.00
C SER A 41 3.27 -144.18 76.84
N THR A 42 3.49 -142.85 76.77
CA THR A 42 4.36 -142.23 75.76
C THR A 42 5.80 -142.77 75.83
N GLN A 43 6.32 -143.00 77.04
CA GLN A 43 7.62 -143.63 77.25
C GLN A 43 7.66 -145.09 76.78
N GLN A 44 6.61 -145.86 77.02
CA GLN A 44 6.54 -147.26 76.56
C GLN A 44 6.48 -147.34 75.04
N LEU A 45 5.77 -146.42 74.39
CA LEU A 45 5.71 -146.36 72.93
C LEU A 45 7.07 -145.96 72.34
N ASN A 46 7.75 -144.96 72.91
CA ASN A 46 9.09 -144.53 72.46
C ASN A 46 10.20 -145.53 72.81
N ALA A 47 9.96 -146.49 73.72
CA ALA A 47 10.90 -147.58 74.00
C ALA A 47 10.85 -148.69 72.94
N LEU A 48 9.88 -148.65 72.01
CA LEU A 48 9.92 -149.49 70.82
C LEU A 48 11.08 -149.03 69.93
N SER A 49 11.81 -150.00 69.38
CA SER A 49 12.83 -149.70 68.38
C SER A 49 12.18 -149.19 67.09
N THR A 50 12.92 -148.39 66.34
CA THR A 50 12.50 -147.83 65.05
C THR A 50 12.08 -148.92 64.04
N GLY A 51 12.70 -150.12 64.08
CA GLY A 51 12.31 -151.27 63.26
C GLY A 51 10.95 -151.87 63.66
N GLN A 52 10.64 -151.91 64.96
CA GLN A 52 9.32 -152.31 65.46
C GLN A 52 8.24 -151.29 65.07
N PHE A 53 8.59 -150.00 65.06
CA PHE A 53 7.70 -148.92 64.60
C PHE A 53 7.38 -149.04 63.09
N ASN A 54 8.38 -149.37 62.27
CA ASN A 54 8.21 -149.60 60.83
C ASN A 54 7.34 -150.83 60.51
N ASN A 55 7.32 -151.82 61.41
CA ASN A 55 6.48 -153.03 61.29
C ASN A 55 5.04 -152.83 61.79
N LEU A 56 4.69 -151.66 62.33
CA LEU A 56 3.29 -151.37 62.63
C LEU A 56 2.50 -151.44 61.33
N SER A 57 1.36 -152.13 61.35
CA SER A 57 0.42 -152.15 60.23
C SER A 57 -0.46 -150.89 60.24
N SER A 58 -1.08 -150.59 59.10
CA SER A 58 -2.06 -149.50 58.97
C SER A 58 -3.32 -149.72 59.84
N ALA A 59 -3.56 -150.94 60.34
CA ALA A 59 -4.62 -151.21 61.32
C ALA A 59 -4.21 -150.84 62.76
N GLN A 60 -2.90 -150.75 63.03
CA GLN A 60 -2.32 -150.55 64.35
C GLN A 60 -1.96 -149.09 64.61
N ALA A 61 -1.42 -148.39 63.61
CA ALA A 61 -1.03 -146.99 63.74
C ALA A 61 -2.14 -146.04 64.28
N PRO A 62 -3.45 -146.21 63.97
CA PRO A 62 -4.52 -145.40 64.57
C PRO A 62 -4.65 -145.59 66.09
N GLY A 63 -4.07 -146.64 66.66
CA GLY A 63 -3.98 -146.87 68.10
C GLY A 63 -3.01 -145.93 68.82
N ILE A 64 -2.12 -145.23 68.11
CA ILE A 64 -1.27 -144.21 68.71
C ILE A 64 -2.14 -143.01 69.07
N THR A 65 -2.25 -142.69 70.36
CA THR A 65 -3.00 -141.52 70.83
C THR A 65 -2.34 -140.20 70.42
N THR A 66 -3.09 -139.10 70.41
CA THR A 66 -2.55 -137.76 70.09
C THR A 66 -1.43 -137.32 71.05
N LEU A 67 -1.52 -137.65 72.34
CA LEU A 67 -0.46 -137.37 73.32
C LEU A 67 0.82 -138.16 73.04
N GLN A 68 0.67 -139.42 72.60
CA GLN A 68 1.81 -140.21 72.16
C GLN A 68 2.39 -139.68 70.85
N MET A 69 1.54 -139.23 69.93
CA MET A 69 1.96 -138.64 68.66
C MET A 69 2.83 -137.39 68.86
N ALA A 70 2.40 -136.48 69.75
CA ALA A 70 3.17 -135.28 70.09
C ALA A 70 4.50 -135.58 70.80
N ALA A 71 4.61 -136.73 71.48
CA ALA A 71 5.78 -137.14 72.23
C ALA A 71 6.73 -138.08 71.45
N LEU A 72 6.37 -138.45 70.21
CA LEU A 72 7.17 -139.35 69.38
C LEU A 72 8.53 -138.74 69.02
N GLN A 73 9.59 -139.55 69.04
CA GLN A 73 10.87 -139.08 68.53
C GLN A 73 10.81 -138.97 67.00
N THR A 74 11.51 -137.98 66.45
CA THR A 74 11.54 -137.69 65.00
C THR A 74 11.98 -138.89 64.16
N GLN A 75 12.94 -139.66 64.65
CA GLN A 75 13.44 -140.87 63.99
C GLN A 75 12.37 -141.97 63.86
N ASP A 76 11.50 -142.11 64.86
CA ASP A 76 10.45 -143.14 64.89
C ASP A 76 9.24 -142.70 64.07
N LEU A 77 8.94 -141.39 64.10
CA LEU A 77 7.98 -140.79 63.19
C LEU A 77 8.41 -140.95 61.72
N ALA A 78 9.70 -140.73 61.41
CA ALA A 78 10.28 -140.93 60.09
C ALA A 78 10.31 -142.41 59.66
N ALA A 79 10.21 -143.35 60.59
CA ALA A 79 10.17 -144.77 60.29
C ALA A 79 8.77 -145.32 60.04
N LEU A 80 7.71 -144.52 60.24
CA LEU A 80 6.36 -144.92 59.86
C LEU A 80 6.26 -145.08 58.34
N THR A 81 5.73 -146.19 57.88
CA THR A 81 5.47 -146.34 56.45
C THR A 81 4.41 -145.33 55.97
N THR A 82 4.39 -145.05 54.68
CA THR A 82 3.35 -144.22 54.05
C THR A 82 1.94 -144.76 54.30
N ALA A 83 1.79 -146.08 54.43
CA ALA A 83 0.53 -146.74 54.79
C ALA A 83 0.13 -146.48 56.25
N ASN A 84 1.10 -146.41 57.17
CA ASN A 84 0.83 -146.01 58.55
C ASN A 84 0.35 -144.58 58.63
N LEU A 85 1.08 -143.65 58.01
CA LEU A 85 0.73 -142.23 58.02
C LEU A 85 -0.67 -141.98 57.45
N ARG A 86 -1.06 -142.62 56.34
CA ARG A 86 -2.41 -142.52 55.78
C ARG A 86 -3.53 -143.03 56.70
N SER A 87 -3.23 -144.03 57.52
CA SER A 87 -4.23 -144.60 58.44
C SER A 87 -4.51 -143.73 59.66
N LEU A 88 -3.62 -142.77 59.96
CA LEU A 88 -3.76 -141.89 61.11
C LEU A 88 -4.95 -140.94 60.96
N SER A 89 -5.64 -140.68 62.08
CA SER A 89 -6.67 -139.66 62.13
C SER A 89 -6.09 -138.24 61.96
N THR A 90 -6.94 -137.29 61.57
CA THR A 90 -6.55 -135.86 61.52
C THR A 90 -6.14 -135.31 62.86
N ALA A 91 -6.65 -135.85 63.97
CA ALA A 91 -6.25 -135.45 65.31
C ALA A 91 -4.79 -135.82 65.59
N HIS A 92 -4.29 -136.92 65.02
CA HIS A 92 -2.87 -137.28 65.13
C HIS A 92 -1.98 -136.33 64.35
N ILE A 93 -2.42 -135.91 63.16
CA ILE A 93 -1.67 -134.93 62.35
C ILE A 93 -1.60 -133.58 63.04
N VAL A 94 -2.70 -133.11 63.66
CA VAL A 94 -2.74 -131.87 64.48
C VAL A 94 -1.86 -131.98 65.72
N ALA A 95 -1.59 -133.20 66.20
CA ALA A 95 -0.76 -133.42 67.37
C ALA A 95 0.75 -133.45 67.05
N LEU A 96 1.14 -133.41 65.77
CA LEU A 96 2.53 -133.21 65.38
C LEU A 96 2.99 -131.82 65.80
N THR A 97 4.25 -131.71 66.19
CA THR A 97 4.88 -130.43 66.50
C THR A 97 5.69 -129.89 65.31
N ASP A 98 5.93 -128.58 65.27
CA ASP A 98 6.80 -127.95 64.26
C ASP A 98 8.18 -128.62 64.18
N ALA A 99 8.73 -129.08 65.31
CA ALA A 99 10.02 -129.77 65.35
C ALA A 99 9.98 -131.20 64.78
N GLN A 100 8.80 -131.85 64.80
CA GLN A 100 8.62 -133.20 64.29
C GLN A 100 8.31 -133.24 62.79
N THR A 101 7.65 -132.21 62.28
CA THR A 101 7.15 -132.17 60.90
C THR A 101 8.23 -132.31 59.82
N PRO A 102 9.41 -131.65 59.90
CA PRO A 102 10.48 -131.86 58.92
C PRO A 102 11.17 -133.22 59.00
N ALA A 103 10.89 -134.06 60.02
CA ALA A 103 11.42 -135.42 60.08
C ALA A 103 10.74 -136.38 59.09
N LEU A 104 9.55 -136.03 58.59
CA LEU A 104 8.87 -136.79 57.54
C LEU A 104 9.62 -136.66 56.21
N SER A 105 9.89 -137.73 55.50
CA SER A 105 10.46 -137.65 54.15
C SER A 105 9.49 -137.00 53.16
N SER A 106 10.00 -136.45 52.05
CA SER A 106 9.16 -135.93 50.96
C SER A 106 8.15 -136.96 50.44
N GLU A 107 8.52 -138.25 50.41
CA GLU A 107 7.62 -139.34 50.02
C GLU A 107 6.51 -139.57 51.06
N GLN A 108 6.82 -139.47 52.35
CA GLN A 108 5.85 -139.56 53.43
C GLN A 108 4.84 -138.42 53.39
N VAL A 109 5.32 -137.19 53.18
CA VAL A 109 4.48 -135.99 53.05
C VAL A 109 3.60 -136.08 51.80
N ALA A 110 4.13 -136.47 50.64
CA ALA A 110 3.37 -136.69 49.40
C ALA A 110 2.29 -137.78 49.53
N ASN A 111 2.47 -138.73 50.45
CA ASN A 111 1.51 -139.80 50.70
C ASN A 111 0.43 -139.45 51.73
N LEU A 112 0.48 -138.32 52.42
CA LEU A 112 -0.61 -137.88 53.30
C LEU A 112 -1.90 -137.65 52.50
N SER A 113 -3.05 -137.98 53.10
CA SER A 113 -4.34 -137.64 52.47
C SER A 113 -4.58 -136.13 52.47
N THR A 114 -5.41 -135.64 51.55
CA THR A 114 -5.81 -134.22 51.48
C THR A 114 -6.43 -133.73 52.79
N VAL A 115 -7.20 -134.58 53.46
CA VAL A 115 -7.84 -134.29 54.75
C VAL A 115 -6.82 -134.17 55.87
N GLN A 116 -5.72 -134.92 55.80
CA GLN A 116 -4.62 -134.82 56.76
C GLN A 116 -3.80 -133.55 56.53
N ILE A 117 -3.44 -133.25 55.27
CA ILE A 117 -2.70 -132.04 54.90
C ILE A 117 -3.47 -130.76 55.30
N ASN A 118 -4.78 -130.70 55.04
CA ASN A 118 -5.63 -129.56 55.43
C ASN A 118 -5.62 -129.27 56.94
N ARG A 119 -5.23 -130.25 57.77
CA ARG A 119 -5.29 -130.14 59.23
C ARG A 119 -3.95 -129.79 59.89
N LEU A 120 -2.88 -129.64 59.11
CA LEU A 120 -1.63 -129.06 59.60
C LEU A 120 -1.86 -127.60 60.02
N GLY A 121 -1.33 -127.16 61.16
CA GLY A 121 -1.30 -125.74 61.47
C GLY A 121 -0.32 -125.01 60.55
N THR A 122 -0.35 -123.68 60.59
CA THR A 122 0.57 -122.86 59.79
C THR A 122 2.02 -123.00 60.23
N GLY A 123 2.26 -123.31 61.52
CA GLY A 123 3.58 -123.60 62.07
C GLY A 123 4.16 -124.88 61.49
N GLU A 124 3.39 -125.99 61.54
CA GLU A 124 3.86 -127.27 61.02
C GLU A 124 4.06 -127.23 59.51
N LEU A 125 3.15 -126.57 58.79
CA LEU A 125 3.26 -126.40 57.34
C LEU A 125 4.56 -125.66 56.94
N ASN A 126 4.90 -124.58 57.65
CA ASN A 126 6.14 -123.81 57.42
C ASN A 126 7.40 -124.47 57.95
N ALA A 127 7.25 -125.47 58.82
CA ALA A 127 8.37 -126.29 59.28
C ALA A 127 8.76 -127.36 58.25
N LEU A 128 7.94 -127.61 57.22
CA LEU A 128 8.35 -128.40 56.06
C LEU A 128 9.49 -127.68 55.34
N SER A 129 10.48 -128.44 54.91
CA SER A 129 11.48 -127.94 53.95
C SER A 129 10.86 -127.75 52.57
N THR A 130 11.45 -126.86 51.78
CA THR A 130 11.06 -126.60 50.37
C THR A 130 10.93 -127.87 49.52
N SER A 131 11.74 -128.90 49.75
CA SER A 131 11.66 -130.17 49.01
C SER A 131 10.55 -131.11 49.48
N GLN A 132 10.13 -131.00 50.75
CA GLN A 132 8.95 -131.70 51.26
C GLN A 132 7.67 -131.02 50.77
N PHE A 133 7.67 -129.68 50.77
CA PHE A 133 6.55 -128.90 50.25
C PHE A 133 6.37 -129.08 48.73
N ALA A 134 7.46 -129.07 47.95
CA ALA A 134 7.42 -129.33 46.50
C ALA A 134 6.97 -130.76 46.14
N ALA A 135 7.09 -131.71 47.07
CA ALA A 135 6.62 -133.09 46.88
C ALA A 135 5.11 -133.25 47.10
N LEU A 136 4.41 -132.24 47.60
CA LEU A 136 2.96 -132.25 47.69
C LEU A 136 2.34 -132.39 46.30
N SER A 137 1.42 -133.32 46.15
CA SER A 137 0.61 -133.45 44.94
C SER A 137 -0.35 -132.26 44.80
N SER A 138 -0.78 -131.96 43.57
CA SER A 138 -1.72 -130.88 43.28
C SER A 138 -3.01 -130.96 44.09
N ASN A 139 -3.49 -132.18 44.37
CA ASN A 139 -4.68 -132.40 45.21
C ASN A 139 -4.43 -132.04 46.69
N GLN A 140 -3.22 -132.28 47.20
CA GLN A 140 -2.86 -131.94 48.58
C GLN A 140 -2.68 -130.43 48.74
N VAL A 141 -2.04 -129.77 47.78
CA VAL A 141 -1.89 -128.31 47.75
C VAL A 141 -3.27 -127.63 47.64
N ALA A 142 -4.14 -128.10 46.74
CA ALA A 142 -5.51 -127.62 46.62
C ALA A 142 -6.36 -127.84 47.88
N ALA A 143 -6.01 -128.81 48.73
CA ALA A 143 -6.68 -129.06 49.98
C ALA A 143 -6.28 -128.10 51.11
N LEU A 144 -5.28 -127.22 50.93
CA LEU A 144 -4.88 -126.26 51.97
C LEU A 144 -5.95 -125.18 52.21
N GLY A 145 -6.15 -124.76 53.45
CA GLY A 145 -6.98 -123.61 53.79
C GLY A 145 -6.33 -122.27 53.38
N THR A 146 -7.12 -121.21 53.28
CA THR A 146 -6.61 -119.86 52.95
C THR A 146 -5.63 -119.30 53.98
N ALA A 147 -5.77 -119.68 55.25
CA ALA A 147 -4.82 -119.30 56.30
C ALA A 147 -3.45 -120.01 56.16
N GLN A 148 -3.45 -121.24 55.65
CA GLN A 148 -2.23 -122.00 55.34
C GLN A 148 -1.52 -121.43 54.12
N ILE A 149 -2.28 -121.12 53.06
CA ILE A 149 -1.74 -120.48 51.85
C ILE A 149 -1.08 -119.13 52.15
N ARG A 150 -1.68 -118.30 53.02
CA ARG A 150 -1.12 -117.00 53.48
C ARG A 150 0.13 -117.10 54.34
N ALA A 151 0.37 -118.26 54.92
CA ALA A 151 1.48 -118.47 55.82
C ALA A 151 2.71 -118.98 55.08
N LEU A 152 2.59 -119.34 53.79
CA LEU A 152 3.65 -119.99 53.04
C LEU A 152 4.88 -119.11 52.93
N GLN A 153 6.05 -119.75 53.01
CA GLN A 153 7.27 -119.07 52.64
C GLN A 153 7.31 -118.91 51.12
N THR A 154 7.82 -117.78 50.66
CA THR A 154 7.91 -117.47 49.23
C THR A 154 8.74 -118.50 48.45
N ALA A 155 9.73 -119.13 49.09
CA ALA A 155 10.53 -120.20 48.50
C ALA A 155 9.72 -121.49 48.29
N ASP A 156 8.81 -121.81 49.21
CA ASP A 156 7.94 -122.99 49.12
C ASP A 156 6.90 -122.80 48.00
N LEU A 157 6.33 -121.61 47.91
CA LEU A 157 5.40 -121.24 46.83
C LEU A 157 6.08 -121.28 45.46
N ALA A 158 7.32 -120.76 45.35
CA ALA A 158 8.10 -120.81 44.11
C ALA A 158 8.51 -122.24 43.72
N ALA A 159 8.61 -123.15 44.70
CA ALA A 159 8.94 -124.57 44.48
C ALA A 159 7.73 -125.43 44.06
N LEU A 160 6.50 -124.90 44.13
CA LEU A 160 5.32 -125.61 43.65
C LEU A 160 5.37 -125.86 42.14
N SER A 161 4.90 -127.03 41.72
CA SER A 161 4.69 -127.29 40.30
C SER A 161 3.60 -126.36 39.74
N THR A 162 3.70 -126.07 38.44
CA THR A 162 2.70 -125.28 37.72
C THR A 162 1.30 -125.90 37.79
N GLU A 163 1.21 -127.23 37.80
CA GLU A 163 -0.05 -127.98 37.94
C GLU A 163 -0.65 -127.84 39.35
N ALA A 164 0.18 -127.84 40.40
CA ALA A 164 -0.28 -127.66 41.77
C ALA A 164 -0.82 -126.24 42.00
N LEU A 165 -0.12 -125.23 41.45
CA LEU A 165 -0.56 -123.85 41.53
C LEU A 165 -1.84 -123.59 40.71
N ALA A 166 -1.94 -124.16 39.50
CA ALA A 166 -3.14 -124.06 38.65
C ALA A 166 -4.38 -124.73 39.27
N GLY A 167 -4.17 -125.73 40.14
CA GLY A 167 -5.22 -126.42 40.89
C GLY A 167 -5.75 -125.69 42.12
N LEU A 168 -5.19 -124.52 42.47
CA LEU A 168 -5.68 -123.72 43.60
C LEU A 168 -7.09 -123.16 43.31
N SER A 169 -7.93 -123.16 44.33
CA SER A 169 -9.23 -122.48 44.30
C SER A 169 -9.04 -120.95 44.27
N THR A 170 -10.05 -120.25 43.75
CA THR A 170 -10.05 -118.78 43.73
C THR A 170 -9.92 -118.16 45.12
N ALA A 171 -10.44 -118.81 46.17
CA ALA A 171 -10.30 -118.33 47.54
C ALA A 171 -8.84 -118.43 48.05
N GLN A 172 -8.11 -119.46 47.62
CA GLN A 172 -6.69 -119.63 47.95
C GLN A 172 -5.82 -118.64 47.16
N MET A 173 -6.11 -118.45 45.87
CA MET A 173 -5.44 -117.45 45.04
C MET A 173 -5.63 -116.02 45.58
N ALA A 174 -6.86 -115.65 45.96
CA ALA A 174 -7.16 -114.37 46.60
C ALA A 174 -6.49 -114.21 47.98
N ALA A 175 -6.19 -115.33 48.64
CA ALA A 175 -5.56 -115.31 49.94
C ALA A 175 -4.07 -114.98 49.86
N LEU A 176 -3.40 -115.20 48.72
CA LEU A 176 -1.97 -114.91 48.55
C LEU A 176 -1.63 -113.47 48.98
N THR A 177 -0.58 -113.34 49.76
CA THR A 177 0.01 -112.05 50.11
C THR A 177 0.73 -111.45 48.91
N THR A 178 1.07 -110.16 48.99
CA THR A 178 1.83 -109.49 47.92
C THR A 178 3.25 -110.03 47.77
N ALA A 179 3.88 -110.48 48.87
CA ALA A 179 5.19 -111.12 48.84
C ALA A 179 5.14 -112.50 48.15
N GLU A 180 4.07 -113.26 48.43
CA GLU A 180 3.80 -114.55 47.78
C GLU A 180 3.51 -114.37 46.28
N ALA A 181 2.66 -113.41 45.90
CA ALA A 181 2.41 -113.10 44.50
C ALA A 181 3.69 -112.68 43.75
N ALA A 182 4.55 -111.85 44.37
CA ALA A 182 5.84 -111.45 43.82
C ALA A 182 6.86 -112.60 43.72
N ALA A 183 6.67 -113.71 44.45
CA ALA A 183 7.54 -114.88 44.43
C ALA A 183 7.18 -115.88 43.32
N LEU A 184 6.01 -115.75 42.69
CA LEU A 184 5.59 -116.62 41.59
C LEU A 184 6.54 -116.52 40.41
N THR A 185 6.95 -117.65 39.85
CA THR A 185 7.78 -117.67 38.62
C THR A 185 6.94 -117.35 37.38
N GLY A 186 7.58 -116.92 36.29
CA GLY A 186 6.87 -116.65 35.03
C GLY A 186 6.11 -117.88 34.49
N ALA A 187 6.70 -119.08 34.61
CA ALA A 187 6.05 -120.33 34.20
C ALA A 187 4.83 -120.67 35.08
N GLN A 188 4.89 -120.35 36.36
CA GLN A 188 3.76 -120.50 37.29
C GLN A 188 2.61 -119.55 36.93
N LEU A 189 2.90 -118.28 36.67
CA LEU A 189 1.88 -117.31 36.22
C LEU A 189 1.23 -117.72 34.88
N GLN A 190 2.02 -118.22 33.92
CA GLN A 190 1.50 -118.74 32.64
C GLN A 190 0.54 -119.91 32.80
N ALA A 191 0.77 -120.78 33.78
CA ALA A 191 -0.05 -121.96 34.02
C ALA A 191 -1.38 -121.65 34.70
N LEU A 192 -1.56 -120.44 35.27
CA LEU A 192 -2.80 -120.05 35.90
C LEU A 192 -3.94 -119.91 34.89
N SER A 193 -5.12 -120.41 35.25
CA SER A 193 -6.34 -120.07 34.51
C SER A 193 -6.68 -118.58 34.69
N THR A 194 -7.43 -118.01 33.74
CA THR A 194 -7.92 -116.62 33.85
C THR A 194 -8.73 -116.41 35.13
N ARG A 195 -9.58 -117.38 35.51
CA ARG A 195 -10.34 -117.35 36.76
C ARG A 195 -9.47 -117.31 38.02
N ALA A 196 -8.28 -117.91 37.99
CA ALA A 196 -7.33 -117.86 39.10
C ALA A 196 -6.61 -116.50 39.17
N LEU A 197 -6.33 -115.89 38.02
CA LEU A 197 -5.82 -114.52 37.93
C LEU A 197 -6.87 -113.49 38.37
N ASP A 198 -8.13 -113.61 37.93
CA ASP A 198 -9.25 -112.74 38.35
C ASP A 198 -9.48 -112.81 39.88
N ALA A 199 -9.10 -113.92 40.51
CA ALA A 199 -9.21 -114.07 41.95
C ALA A 199 -8.09 -113.35 42.72
N MET A 200 -6.98 -113.02 42.06
CA MET A 200 -5.94 -112.19 42.67
C MET A 200 -6.41 -110.75 42.76
N GLY A 201 -6.15 -110.08 43.89
CA GLY A 201 -6.46 -108.67 44.03
C GLY A 201 -5.44 -107.77 43.34
N SER A 202 -5.81 -106.52 43.10
CA SER A 202 -4.93 -105.56 42.44
C SER A 202 -3.65 -105.26 43.25
N SER A 203 -3.65 -105.45 44.58
CA SER A 203 -2.43 -105.38 45.40
C SER A 203 -1.40 -106.45 45.05
N GLN A 204 -1.86 -107.64 44.65
CA GLN A 204 -0.99 -108.74 44.23
C GLN A 204 -0.40 -108.44 42.86
N PHE A 205 -1.20 -107.89 41.93
CA PHE A 205 -0.70 -107.40 40.64
C PHE A 205 0.32 -106.27 40.79
N ALA A 206 0.13 -105.33 41.72
CA ALA A 206 1.10 -104.27 42.02
C ALA A 206 2.47 -104.80 42.46
N ALA A 207 2.52 -106.00 43.04
CA ALA A 207 3.74 -106.64 43.52
C ALA A 207 4.48 -107.40 42.41
N LEU A 208 3.87 -107.61 41.24
CA LEU A 208 4.50 -108.29 40.12
C LEU A 208 5.55 -107.41 39.43
N SER A 209 6.68 -108.02 39.09
CA SER A 209 7.75 -107.42 38.30
C SER A 209 7.42 -107.40 36.80
N SER A 210 8.18 -106.62 36.04
CA SER A 210 8.02 -106.53 34.58
C SER A 210 8.23 -107.85 33.86
N SER A 211 9.13 -108.72 34.34
CA SER A 211 9.34 -110.05 33.74
C SER A 211 8.20 -111.01 34.04
N GLN A 212 7.53 -110.87 35.18
CA GLN A 212 6.35 -111.64 35.54
C GLN A 212 5.12 -111.21 34.72
N ILE A 213 4.94 -109.90 34.53
CA ILE A 213 3.89 -109.39 33.63
C ILE A 213 4.15 -109.82 32.18
N ALA A 214 5.39 -109.73 31.71
CA ALA A 214 5.78 -110.20 30.37
C ALA A 214 5.61 -111.72 30.18
N ALA A 215 5.61 -112.48 31.27
CA ALA A 215 5.37 -113.91 31.20
C ALA A 215 3.89 -114.23 30.97
N LEU A 216 2.94 -113.36 31.33
CA LEU A 216 1.52 -113.62 31.08
C LEU A 216 1.25 -113.84 29.59
N THR A 217 0.32 -114.74 29.30
CA THR A 217 -0.18 -114.91 27.93
C THR A 217 -1.13 -113.77 27.57
N THR A 218 -1.23 -113.43 26.30
CA THR A 218 -2.18 -112.40 25.82
C THR A 218 -3.64 -112.72 26.17
N ALA A 219 -3.99 -114.00 26.31
CA ALA A 219 -5.31 -114.41 26.79
C ALA A 219 -5.54 -114.05 28.27
N GLN A 220 -4.50 -114.16 29.10
CA GLN A 220 -4.53 -113.74 30.50
C GLN A 220 -4.55 -112.20 30.62
N VAL A 221 -3.78 -111.49 29.81
CA VAL A 221 -3.78 -110.02 29.80
C VAL A 221 -5.16 -109.45 29.44
N ARG A 222 -5.90 -110.08 28.52
CA ARG A 222 -7.28 -109.69 28.15
C ARG A 222 -8.27 -109.74 29.31
N HIS A 223 -7.97 -110.52 30.34
CA HIS A 223 -8.84 -110.70 31.51
C HIS A 223 -8.48 -109.78 32.68
N LEU A 224 -7.36 -109.05 32.61
CA LEU A 224 -7.00 -108.10 33.67
C LEU A 224 -8.09 -107.06 33.85
N GLU A 225 -8.50 -106.87 35.10
CA GLU A 225 -9.45 -105.82 35.43
C GLU A 225 -8.78 -104.45 35.33
N THR A 226 -9.59 -103.40 35.16
CA THR A 226 -9.09 -102.02 35.11
C THR A 226 -8.32 -101.63 36.38
N ALA A 227 -8.73 -102.17 37.54
CA ALA A 227 -8.05 -101.94 38.81
C ALA A 227 -6.66 -102.60 38.86
N ASP A 228 -6.51 -103.78 38.24
CA ASP A 228 -5.23 -104.49 38.20
C ASP A 228 -4.23 -103.76 37.33
N LEU A 229 -4.67 -103.32 36.15
CA LEU A 229 -3.86 -102.51 35.26
C LEU A 229 -3.43 -101.19 35.93
N GLN A 230 -4.31 -100.53 36.68
CA GLN A 230 -3.97 -99.32 37.46
C GLN A 230 -2.95 -99.60 38.57
N ALA A 231 -3.02 -100.78 39.19
CA ALA A 231 -2.15 -101.14 40.28
C ALA A 231 -0.73 -101.50 39.82
N LEU A 232 -0.52 -101.82 38.54
CA LEU A 232 0.81 -102.07 37.98
C LEU A 232 1.71 -100.84 38.09
N SER A 233 2.95 -101.04 38.54
CA SER A 233 3.97 -99.99 38.40
C SER A 233 4.26 -99.69 36.92
N THR A 234 4.73 -98.49 36.61
CA THR A 234 5.15 -98.12 35.25
C THR A 234 6.24 -99.04 34.69
N VAL A 235 7.09 -99.60 35.55
CA VAL A 235 8.09 -100.59 35.16
C VAL A 235 7.43 -101.92 34.84
N ALA A 236 6.48 -102.38 35.65
CA ALA A 236 5.77 -103.63 35.42
C ALA A 236 4.92 -103.59 34.14
N LEU A 237 4.25 -102.47 33.87
CA LEU A 237 3.46 -102.25 32.66
C LEU A 237 4.31 -102.34 31.37
N ARG A 238 5.60 -101.97 31.44
CA ARG A 238 6.55 -102.16 30.33
C ARG A 238 6.85 -103.63 30.00
N GLY A 239 6.43 -104.56 30.86
CA GLY A 239 6.45 -105.98 30.58
C GLY A 239 5.44 -106.41 29.51
N LEU A 240 4.37 -105.63 29.27
CA LEU A 240 3.38 -105.96 28.24
C LEU A 240 3.99 -105.89 26.85
N GLY A 241 3.87 -106.99 26.08
CA GLY A 241 4.30 -107.06 24.69
C GLY A 241 3.38 -106.29 23.75
N THR A 242 3.76 -106.17 22.48
CA THR A 242 2.94 -105.48 21.46
C THR A 242 1.60 -106.18 21.24
N ASP A 243 1.58 -107.51 21.25
CA ASP A 243 0.35 -108.29 21.10
C ASP A 243 -0.60 -108.05 22.29
N ASP A 244 -0.04 -107.90 23.49
CA ASP A 244 -0.80 -107.57 24.69
C ASP A 244 -1.42 -106.18 24.61
N MET A 245 -0.65 -105.19 24.13
CA MET A 245 -1.15 -103.83 23.91
C MET A 245 -2.31 -103.82 22.90
N THR A 246 -2.25 -104.59 21.81
CA THR A 246 -3.37 -104.69 20.85
C THR A 246 -4.62 -105.34 21.46
N ALA A 247 -4.41 -106.24 22.43
CA ALA A 247 -5.48 -107.04 23.02
C ALA A 247 -6.23 -106.32 24.16
N LEU A 248 -5.66 -105.25 24.74
CA LEU A 248 -6.33 -104.42 25.74
C LEU A 248 -7.60 -103.77 25.17
N SER A 249 -8.67 -103.70 25.97
CA SER A 249 -9.86 -102.94 25.57
C SER A 249 -9.62 -101.43 25.64
N THR A 250 -10.45 -100.63 24.97
CA THR A 250 -10.43 -99.16 25.11
C THR A 250 -10.72 -98.73 26.55
N GLY A 251 -11.59 -99.44 27.27
CA GLY A 251 -11.86 -99.21 28.69
C GLY A 251 -10.65 -99.50 29.58
N ALA A 252 -9.86 -100.54 29.26
CA ALA A 252 -8.61 -100.84 29.93
C ALA A 252 -7.55 -99.75 29.70
N MET A 253 -7.45 -99.24 28.46
CA MET A 253 -6.56 -98.12 28.14
C MET A 253 -6.96 -96.83 28.87
N MET A 254 -8.26 -96.54 29.00
CA MET A 254 -8.76 -95.39 29.78
C MET A 254 -8.53 -95.51 31.28
N ALA A 255 -8.40 -96.73 31.79
CA ALA A 255 -8.13 -96.94 33.21
C ALA A 255 -6.68 -96.64 33.57
N LEU A 256 -5.73 -96.74 32.63
CA LEU A 256 -4.33 -96.44 32.93
C LEU A 256 -4.17 -94.99 33.42
N SER A 257 -3.32 -94.81 34.42
CA SER A 257 -2.95 -93.48 34.90
C SER A 257 -2.09 -92.74 33.88
N SER A 258 -2.06 -91.41 33.96
CA SER A 258 -1.20 -90.56 33.13
C SER A 258 0.27 -90.97 33.17
N GLN A 259 0.77 -91.37 34.34
CA GLN A 259 2.16 -91.81 34.52
C GLN A 259 2.42 -93.15 33.83
N GLN A 260 1.43 -94.04 33.80
CA GLN A 260 1.50 -95.32 33.09
C GLN A 260 1.48 -95.13 31.58
N ILE A 261 0.56 -94.31 31.06
CA ILE A 261 0.51 -93.94 29.64
C ILE A 261 1.83 -93.29 29.20
N ALA A 262 2.36 -92.32 29.96
CA ALA A 262 3.63 -91.66 29.68
C ALA A 262 4.84 -92.60 29.73
N SER A 263 4.74 -93.74 30.44
CA SER A 263 5.81 -94.72 30.54
C SER A 263 5.89 -95.70 29.37
N LEU A 264 4.84 -95.78 28.54
CA LEU A 264 4.82 -96.67 27.38
C LEU A 264 5.99 -96.35 26.43
N ASN A 265 6.62 -97.39 25.90
CA ASN A 265 7.69 -97.23 24.92
C ASN A 265 7.13 -97.11 23.50
N GLY A 266 8.00 -96.77 22.53
CA GLY A 266 7.59 -96.56 21.15
C GLY A 266 6.95 -97.78 20.48
N LEU A 267 7.42 -99.00 20.78
CA LEU A 267 6.83 -100.23 20.23
C LEU A 267 5.44 -100.50 20.81
N GLN A 268 5.26 -100.26 22.12
CA GLN A 268 3.97 -100.43 22.79
C GLN A 268 2.93 -99.43 22.27
N LEU A 269 3.32 -98.17 22.04
CA LEU A 269 2.46 -97.15 21.45
C LEU A 269 2.13 -97.45 19.98
N ALA A 270 3.12 -97.86 19.18
CA ALA A 270 2.94 -98.25 17.78
C ALA A 270 2.07 -99.51 17.62
N ALA A 271 1.92 -100.32 18.67
CA ALA A 271 1.02 -101.48 18.66
C ALA A 271 -0.45 -101.12 18.96
N LEU A 272 -0.75 -99.92 19.45
CA LEU A 272 -2.13 -99.54 19.77
C LEU A 272 -2.98 -99.33 18.52
N SER A 273 -4.23 -99.77 18.52
CA SER A 273 -5.19 -99.39 17.49
C SER A 273 -5.60 -97.92 17.60
N SER A 274 -6.08 -97.33 16.50
CA SER A 274 -6.62 -95.97 16.48
C SER A 274 -7.76 -95.77 17.50
N ALA A 275 -8.56 -96.80 17.76
CA ALA A 275 -9.62 -96.75 18.77
C ALA A 275 -9.07 -96.68 20.20
N GLN A 276 -7.97 -97.41 20.48
CA GLN A 276 -7.30 -97.36 21.78
C GLN A 276 -6.59 -96.02 22.00
N LEU A 277 -5.89 -95.50 21.00
CA LEU A 277 -5.28 -94.17 21.06
C LEU A 277 -6.33 -93.07 21.20
N GLY A 278 -7.44 -93.15 20.47
CA GLY A 278 -8.56 -92.21 20.58
C GLY A 278 -9.34 -92.29 21.91
N ALA A 279 -9.11 -93.33 22.71
CA ALA A 279 -9.68 -93.47 24.05
C ALA A 279 -8.83 -92.81 25.14
N ILE A 280 -7.54 -92.58 24.91
CA ILE A 280 -6.63 -91.88 25.83
C ILE A 280 -7.07 -90.40 25.97
N ASP A 281 -7.04 -89.82 27.17
CA ASP A 281 -7.38 -88.39 27.32
C ASP A 281 -6.33 -87.51 26.63
N SER A 282 -6.76 -86.39 26.07
CA SER A 282 -5.92 -85.28 25.63
C SER A 282 -4.78 -84.94 26.61
N ALA A 283 -5.03 -84.91 27.93
CA ALA A 283 -4.00 -84.62 28.93
C ALA A 283 -2.87 -85.66 28.92
N ASP A 284 -3.20 -86.94 28.74
CA ASP A 284 -2.22 -88.03 28.73
C ASP A 284 -1.42 -88.08 27.43
N ILE A 285 -2.05 -87.70 26.30
CA ILE A 285 -1.34 -87.51 25.04
C ILE A 285 -0.26 -86.42 25.17
N THR A 286 -0.51 -85.36 25.96
CA THR A 286 0.53 -84.34 26.23
C THR A 286 1.67 -84.83 27.13
N ALA A 287 1.43 -85.85 27.94
CA ALA A 287 2.43 -86.45 28.81
C ALA A 287 3.41 -87.36 28.05
N LEU A 288 3.07 -87.76 26.81
CA LEU A 288 3.97 -88.53 25.95
C LEU A 288 5.18 -87.70 25.54
N SER A 289 6.38 -88.29 25.65
CA SER A 289 7.59 -87.63 25.15
C SER A 289 7.54 -87.43 23.62
N PRO A 290 8.23 -86.42 23.06
CA PRO A 290 8.30 -86.24 21.61
C PRO A 290 8.81 -87.47 20.84
N VAL A 291 9.70 -88.26 21.45
CA VAL A 291 10.20 -89.52 20.88
C VAL A 291 9.13 -90.61 20.88
N ALA A 292 8.32 -90.69 21.94
CA ALA A 292 7.23 -91.65 22.07
C ALA A 292 6.12 -91.35 21.06
N LEU A 293 5.75 -90.07 20.89
CA LEU A 293 4.76 -89.66 19.90
C LEU A 293 5.23 -89.93 18.46
N ARG A 294 6.52 -89.70 18.18
CA ARG A 294 7.12 -90.00 16.87
C ARG A 294 7.12 -91.48 16.50
N ALA A 295 6.97 -92.38 17.48
CA ALA A 295 6.89 -93.81 17.21
C ALA A 295 5.53 -94.25 16.63
N LEU A 296 4.50 -93.38 16.70
CA LEU A 296 3.19 -93.66 16.11
C LEU A 296 3.28 -93.69 14.57
N LEU A 297 2.46 -94.55 13.97
CA LEU A 297 2.27 -94.61 12.53
C LEU A 297 1.35 -93.48 12.04
N PRO A 298 1.46 -93.06 10.77
CA PRO A 298 0.54 -92.08 10.17
C PRO A 298 -0.94 -92.40 10.40
N GLU A 299 -1.39 -93.66 10.22
CA GLU A 299 -2.79 -94.04 10.41
C GLU A 299 -3.25 -93.97 11.88
N GLN A 300 -2.31 -94.05 12.81
CA GLN A 300 -2.58 -93.90 14.25
C GLN A 300 -2.74 -92.43 14.65
N LEU A 301 -1.94 -91.54 14.04
CA LEU A 301 -2.05 -90.10 14.25
C LEU A 301 -3.33 -89.54 13.63
N ASP A 302 -3.71 -89.96 12.42
CA ASP A 302 -5.00 -89.64 11.81
C ASP A 302 -6.17 -90.11 12.70
N GLY A 303 -6.01 -91.27 13.35
CA GLY A 303 -6.97 -91.82 14.30
C GLY A 303 -7.18 -91.02 15.60
N LEU A 304 -6.31 -90.04 15.92
CA LEU A 304 -6.48 -89.20 17.10
C LEU A 304 -7.67 -88.25 16.93
N LYS A 305 -8.35 -87.92 18.02
CA LYS A 305 -9.40 -86.90 18.01
C LYS A 305 -8.77 -85.51 17.89
N ALA A 306 -9.49 -84.59 17.26
CA ALA A 306 -9.06 -83.19 17.11
C ALA A 306 -8.64 -82.54 18.45
N GLY A 307 -9.36 -82.83 19.54
CA GLY A 307 -9.00 -82.34 20.88
C GLY A 307 -7.70 -82.92 21.45
N GLN A 308 -7.31 -84.14 21.05
CA GLN A 308 -6.04 -84.76 21.44
C GLN A 308 -4.87 -84.13 20.68
N VAL A 309 -5.02 -83.95 19.36
CA VAL A 309 -4.03 -83.24 18.54
C VAL A 309 -3.89 -81.79 18.99
N GLY A 310 -5.01 -81.14 19.34
CA GLY A 310 -5.03 -79.79 19.89
C GLY A 310 -4.31 -79.61 21.22
N ALA A 311 -4.13 -80.68 21.99
CA ALA A 311 -3.42 -80.64 23.26
C ALA A 311 -1.89 -80.72 23.10
N LEU A 312 -1.41 -81.18 21.94
CA LEU A 312 0.02 -81.36 21.66
C LEU A 312 0.80 -80.05 21.80
N ARG A 313 2.02 -80.15 22.31
CA ARG A 313 2.94 -79.02 22.48
C ARG A 313 3.88 -78.88 21.31
N ALA A 314 4.44 -77.68 21.13
CA ALA A 314 5.36 -77.37 20.05
C ALA A 314 6.52 -78.39 19.93
N ALA A 315 7.10 -78.82 21.06
CA ALA A 315 8.17 -79.82 21.06
C ALA A 315 7.74 -81.20 20.52
N GLN A 316 6.47 -81.58 20.74
CA GLN A 316 5.90 -82.83 20.22
C GLN A 316 5.56 -82.70 18.74
N LEU A 317 5.00 -81.57 18.30
CA LEU A 317 4.72 -81.32 16.89
C LEU A 317 6.02 -81.24 16.07
N ASN A 318 7.06 -80.62 16.62
CA ASN A 318 8.39 -80.54 15.99
C ASN A 318 9.13 -81.88 15.92
N SER A 319 8.73 -82.90 16.68
CA SER A 319 9.34 -84.23 16.54
C SER A 319 8.71 -85.04 15.41
N LEU A 320 7.49 -84.73 14.99
CA LEU A 320 6.79 -85.47 13.94
C LEU A 320 7.53 -85.36 12.59
N SER A 321 7.46 -86.43 11.81
CA SER A 321 7.93 -86.45 10.42
C SER A 321 6.93 -85.74 9.50
N ALA A 322 7.37 -85.43 8.27
CA ALA A 322 6.49 -84.84 7.26
C ALA A 322 5.30 -85.77 6.92
N GLU A 323 5.54 -87.08 6.77
CA GLU A 323 4.48 -88.07 6.54
C GLU A 323 3.46 -88.13 7.68
N GLN A 324 3.93 -88.01 8.93
CA GLN A 324 3.06 -87.98 10.10
C GLN A 324 2.20 -86.71 10.15
N LEU A 325 2.75 -85.56 9.78
CA LEU A 325 2.00 -84.30 9.71
C LEU A 325 0.97 -84.31 8.56
N LEU A 326 1.34 -84.85 7.40
CA LEU A 326 0.42 -85.02 6.26
C LEU A 326 -0.75 -85.96 6.56
N SER A 327 -0.58 -86.92 7.47
CA SER A 327 -1.65 -87.81 7.87
C SER A 327 -2.75 -87.14 8.70
N LEU A 328 -2.49 -85.95 9.25
CA LEU A 328 -3.48 -85.23 10.05
C LEU A 328 -4.59 -84.65 9.15
N SER A 329 -5.84 -84.89 9.52
CA SER A 329 -6.99 -84.25 8.90
C SER A 329 -7.01 -82.73 9.12
N THR A 330 -7.69 -82.01 8.22
CA THR A 330 -7.93 -80.56 8.33
C THR A 330 -8.62 -80.17 9.64
N ALA A 331 -9.47 -81.03 10.20
CA ALA A 331 -10.12 -80.81 11.49
C ALA A 331 -9.14 -80.89 12.68
N GLN A 332 -8.14 -81.77 12.60
CA GLN A 332 -7.09 -81.87 13.61
C GLN A 332 -6.13 -80.67 13.55
N ILE A 333 -5.75 -80.24 12.33
CA ILE A 333 -4.94 -79.02 12.14
C ILE A 333 -5.68 -77.79 12.67
N ALA A 334 -6.96 -77.63 12.36
CA ALA A 334 -7.79 -76.54 12.89
C ALA A 334 -7.97 -76.56 14.42
N ALA A 335 -7.73 -77.69 15.07
CA ALA A 335 -7.81 -77.84 16.51
C ALA A 335 -6.49 -77.59 17.26
N LEU A 336 -5.36 -77.43 16.55
CA LEU A 336 -4.07 -77.09 17.16
C LEU A 336 -4.18 -75.84 18.04
N ALA A 337 -3.66 -75.91 19.27
CA ALA A 337 -3.66 -74.77 20.16
C ALA A 337 -2.84 -73.61 19.58
N THR A 338 -3.45 -72.42 19.54
CA THR A 338 -2.80 -71.21 19.01
C THR A 338 -1.49 -70.88 19.74
N ALA A 339 -1.42 -71.10 21.05
CA ALA A 339 -0.23 -70.83 21.85
C ALA A 339 1.02 -71.63 21.42
N GLU A 340 0.83 -72.76 20.73
CA GLU A 340 1.93 -73.66 20.36
C GLU A 340 2.46 -73.38 18.95
N LEU A 341 1.66 -72.77 18.06
CA LEU A 341 2.05 -72.48 16.68
C LEU A 341 3.33 -71.63 16.56
N PRO A 342 3.58 -70.57 17.35
CA PRO A 342 4.84 -69.83 17.27
C PRO A 342 6.09 -70.68 17.53
N GLY A 343 5.95 -71.78 18.28
CA GLY A 343 7.03 -72.69 18.63
C GLY A 343 7.26 -73.80 17.61
N ILE A 344 6.38 -73.96 16.62
CA ILE A 344 6.53 -74.96 15.54
C ILE A 344 7.59 -74.45 14.55
N ALA A 345 8.58 -75.27 14.21
CA ALA A 345 9.60 -74.89 13.25
C ALA A 345 9.03 -74.87 11.83
N ALA A 346 9.56 -73.98 10.98
CA ALA A 346 9.03 -73.74 9.65
C ALA A 346 9.02 -75.01 8.76
N VAL A 347 9.98 -75.92 8.96
CA VAL A 347 10.04 -77.18 8.21
C VAL A 347 8.82 -78.07 8.48
N GLN A 348 8.25 -78.02 9.70
CA GLN A 348 7.02 -78.76 10.01
C GLN A 348 5.79 -78.07 9.42
N LEU A 349 5.77 -76.74 9.37
CA LEU A 349 4.69 -76.03 8.71
C LEU A 349 4.68 -76.34 7.21
N ASN A 350 5.83 -76.27 6.52
CA ASN A 350 5.97 -76.62 5.10
C ASN A 350 5.74 -78.10 4.78
N ALA A 351 5.64 -78.96 5.81
CA ALA A 351 5.26 -80.34 5.58
C ALA A 351 3.74 -80.51 5.40
N LEU A 352 2.94 -79.49 5.74
CA LEU A 352 1.50 -79.49 5.52
C LEU A 352 1.19 -79.28 4.05
N ASP A 353 0.10 -79.86 3.57
CA ASP A 353 -0.39 -79.58 2.22
C ASP A 353 -1.28 -78.30 2.17
N PRO A 354 -1.57 -77.77 0.98
CA PRO A 354 -2.40 -76.57 0.83
C PRO A 354 -3.80 -76.66 1.49
N SER A 355 -4.41 -77.85 1.54
CA SER A 355 -5.72 -78.05 2.16
C SER A 355 -5.65 -78.00 3.70
N GLN A 356 -4.57 -78.53 4.28
CA GLN A 356 -4.26 -78.44 5.70
C GLN A 356 -3.91 -77.01 6.09
N PHE A 357 -3.13 -76.30 5.28
CA PHE A 357 -2.86 -74.87 5.47
C PHE A 357 -4.12 -74.02 5.41
N ALA A 358 -4.99 -74.26 4.43
CA ALA A 358 -6.28 -73.59 4.31
C ALA A 358 -7.20 -73.83 5.53
N ALA A 359 -7.00 -74.93 6.26
CA ALA A 359 -7.74 -75.27 7.46
C ALA A 359 -7.34 -74.45 8.70
N LEU A 360 -6.18 -73.78 8.68
CA LEU A 360 -5.78 -72.88 9.75
C LEU A 360 -6.85 -71.80 10.00
N THR A 361 -7.23 -71.67 11.26
CA THR A 361 -8.20 -70.66 11.70
C THR A 361 -7.56 -69.28 11.74
N SER A 362 -8.38 -68.22 11.75
CA SER A 362 -7.88 -66.85 11.95
C SER A 362 -7.08 -66.68 13.24
N ALA A 363 -7.49 -67.34 14.33
CA ALA A 363 -6.76 -67.28 15.60
C ALA A 363 -5.37 -67.93 15.48
N GLN A 364 -5.27 -69.03 14.75
CA GLN A 364 -4.02 -69.72 14.46
C GLN A 364 -3.11 -68.93 13.51
N ALA A 365 -3.67 -68.34 12.47
CA ALA A 365 -2.91 -67.48 11.56
C ALA A 365 -2.35 -66.25 12.30
N SER A 366 -3.11 -65.65 13.23
CA SER A 366 -2.68 -64.43 13.94
C SER A 366 -1.41 -64.55 14.77
N VAL A 367 -1.03 -65.78 15.12
CA VAL A 367 0.16 -66.09 15.94
C VAL A 367 1.34 -66.62 15.09
N LEU A 368 1.17 -66.76 13.78
CA LEU A 368 2.28 -67.10 12.89
C LEU A 368 3.34 -65.98 12.91
N THR A 369 4.59 -66.39 13.01
CA THR A 369 5.71 -65.47 13.16
C THR A 369 6.28 -65.05 11.81
N ALA A 370 6.92 -63.88 11.78
CA ALA A 370 7.70 -63.42 10.64
C ALA A 370 8.79 -64.41 10.19
N ALA A 371 9.33 -65.23 11.10
CA ALA A 371 10.32 -66.25 10.74
C ALA A 371 9.67 -67.40 9.96
N GLN A 372 8.48 -67.86 10.38
CA GLN A 372 7.75 -68.93 9.72
C GLN A 372 7.29 -68.52 8.31
N LEU A 373 6.76 -67.31 8.15
CA LEU A 373 6.26 -66.83 6.86
C LEU A 373 7.35 -66.50 5.83
N ARG A 374 8.60 -66.23 6.25
CA ARG A 374 9.70 -66.03 5.29
C ARG A 374 10.09 -67.28 4.53
N THR A 375 9.78 -68.44 5.09
CA THR A 375 10.22 -69.74 4.58
C THR A 375 9.06 -70.61 4.10
N ILE A 376 7.83 -70.15 4.28
CA ILE A 376 6.63 -70.87 3.84
C ILE A 376 6.61 -70.99 2.30
N GLU A 377 6.08 -72.10 1.80
CA GLU A 377 5.90 -72.26 0.36
C GLU A 377 4.82 -71.30 -0.16
N MET A 378 5.00 -70.76 -1.37
CA MET A 378 4.07 -69.78 -1.92
C MET A 378 2.67 -70.36 -2.15
N GLU A 379 2.58 -71.65 -2.50
CA GLU A 379 1.31 -72.37 -2.68
C GLU A 379 0.52 -72.45 -1.38
N ASP A 380 1.20 -72.71 -0.25
CA ASP A 380 0.59 -72.77 1.08
C ASP A 380 0.10 -71.40 1.55
N LEU A 381 0.89 -70.35 1.31
CA LEU A 381 0.50 -68.98 1.61
C LEU A 381 -0.75 -68.58 0.80
N ALA A 382 -0.79 -68.93 -0.49
CA ALA A 382 -1.93 -68.68 -1.37
C ALA A 382 -3.16 -69.50 -0.96
N ALA A 383 -3.00 -70.67 -0.34
CA ALA A 383 -4.10 -71.50 0.13
C ALA A 383 -4.82 -70.95 1.37
N LEU A 384 -4.19 -70.06 2.14
CA LEU A 384 -4.81 -69.44 3.31
C LEU A 384 -6.10 -68.71 2.96
N ARG A 385 -7.15 -68.92 3.75
CA ARG A 385 -8.41 -68.18 3.56
C ARG A 385 -8.22 -66.68 3.84
N THR A 386 -9.02 -65.84 3.21
CA THR A 386 -8.96 -64.37 3.40
C THR A 386 -9.06 -63.94 4.86
N ALA A 387 -9.86 -64.64 5.67
CA ALA A 387 -9.97 -64.41 7.10
C ALA A 387 -8.69 -64.76 7.90
N ALA A 388 -7.89 -65.72 7.41
CA ALA A 388 -6.59 -66.06 7.99
C ALA A 388 -5.54 -65.00 7.62
N ILE A 389 -5.46 -64.62 6.34
CA ILE A 389 -4.59 -63.53 5.87
C ILE A 389 -4.86 -62.22 6.63
N ARG A 390 -6.13 -61.84 6.79
CA ARG A 390 -6.53 -60.65 7.56
C ARG A 390 -6.17 -60.74 9.06
N ALA A 391 -6.04 -61.95 9.60
CA ALA A 391 -5.68 -62.15 10.99
C ALA A 391 -4.18 -62.11 11.25
N LEU A 392 -3.33 -62.27 10.22
CA LEU A 392 -1.87 -62.18 10.35
C LEU A 392 -1.46 -60.85 10.96
N SER A 393 -0.44 -60.87 11.81
CA SER A 393 0.10 -59.64 12.40
C SER A 393 0.76 -58.76 11.34
N ALA A 394 0.85 -57.45 11.62
CA ALA A 394 1.54 -56.49 10.77
C ALA A 394 3.00 -56.90 10.50
N ASP A 395 3.72 -57.35 11.53
CA ASP A 395 5.10 -57.83 11.41
C ASP A 395 5.22 -59.09 10.54
N ALA A 396 4.22 -59.98 10.62
CA ALA A 396 4.16 -61.19 9.83
C ALA A 396 3.94 -60.88 8.34
N ILE A 397 3.02 -59.96 8.03
CA ILE A 397 2.80 -59.48 6.65
C ILE A 397 4.03 -58.74 6.10
N ALA A 398 4.65 -57.87 6.91
CA ALA A 398 5.85 -57.13 6.51
C ALA A 398 7.04 -58.05 6.15
N ALA A 399 7.09 -59.24 6.73
CA ALA A 399 8.15 -60.22 6.51
C ALA A 399 8.04 -61.00 5.19
N LEU A 400 6.90 -60.93 4.49
CA LEU A 400 6.70 -61.57 3.19
C LEU A 400 7.66 -60.99 2.15
N SER A 401 8.03 -61.76 1.12
CA SER A 401 8.75 -61.18 -0.02
C SER A 401 7.79 -60.46 -0.98
N ALA A 402 8.31 -59.66 -1.90
CA ALA A 402 7.48 -59.04 -2.95
C ALA A 402 6.82 -60.12 -3.84
N GLU A 403 7.52 -61.21 -4.13
CA GLU A 403 7.00 -62.36 -4.87
C GLU A 403 5.86 -63.05 -4.12
N ALA A 404 5.98 -63.20 -2.80
CA ALA A 404 4.92 -63.78 -1.97
C ALA A 404 3.65 -62.91 -1.92
N ILE A 405 3.77 -61.59 -2.10
CA ILE A 405 2.60 -60.70 -2.23
C ILE A 405 1.90 -60.93 -3.57
N VAL A 406 2.66 -61.12 -4.66
CA VAL A 406 2.10 -61.40 -6.00
C VAL A 406 1.35 -62.73 -6.05
N THR A 407 1.74 -63.72 -5.25
CA THR A 407 1.03 -65.02 -5.23
C THR A 407 -0.30 -64.98 -4.48
N LEU A 408 -0.59 -63.90 -3.74
CA LEU A 408 -1.89 -63.73 -3.10
C LEU A 408 -2.95 -63.38 -4.14
N SER A 409 -4.14 -63.95 -3.98
CA SER A 409 -5.30 -63.58 -4.79
C SER A 409 -5.80 -62.16 -4.47
N SER A 410 -6.52 -61.56 -5.41
CA SER A 410 -7.21 -60.27 -5.23
C SER A 410 -8.09 -60.21 -3.98
N ALA A 411 -8.73 -61.33 -3.63
CA ALA A 411 -9.57 -61.44 -2.44
C ALA A 411 -8.75 -61.43 -1.14
N GLN A 412 -7.52 -61.97 -1.14
CA GLN A 412 -6.62 -61.94 0.00
C GLN A 412 -5.98 -60.56 0.17
N ILE A 413 -5.54 -59.92 -0.92
CA ILE A 413 -5.01 -58.56 -0.90
C ILE A 413 -6.08 -57.56 -0.40
N SER A 414 -7.29 -57.62 -0.95
CA SER A 414 -8.41 -56.75 -0.50
C SER A 414 -8.90 -57.02 0.92
N ALA A 415 -8.58 -58.19 1.50
CA ALA A 415 -8.88 -58.51 2.89
C ALA A 415 -7.89 -57.89 3.89
N LEU A 416 -6.73 -57.38 3.44
CA LEU A 416 -5.74 -56.74 4.31
C LEU A 416 -6.33 -55.49 4.98
N GLY A 417 -6.16 -55.41 6.30
CA GLY A 417 -6.55 -54.27 7.11
C GLY A 417 -5.51 -53.16 7.13
N SER A 418 -5.87 -52.00 7.69
CA SER A 418 -5.01 -50.81 7.72
C SER A 418 -3.64 -51.05 8.37
N ALA A 419 -3.58 -51.81 9.47
CA ALA A 419 -2.31 -52.10 10.16
C ALA A 419 -1.36 -52.96 9.30
N GLN A 420 -1.91 -53.89 8.53
CA GLN A 420 -1.15 -54.76 7.64
C GLN A 420 -0.68 -53.96 6.42
N MET A 421 -1.58 -53.18 5.83
CA MET A 421 -1.25 -52.28 4.72
C MET A 421 -0.15 -51.29 5.11
N SER A 422 -0.18 -50.69 6.30
CA SER A 422 0.86 -49.76 6.76
C SER A 422 2.23 -50.42 7.04
N ALA A 423 2.25 -51.74 7.20
CA ALA A 423 3.47 -52.48 7.54
C ALA A 423 4.25 -52.98 6.31
N LEU A 424 3.60 -53.02 5.14
CA LEU A 424 4.26 -53.37 3.88
C LEU A 424 5.37 -52.36 3.54
N SER A 425 6.41 -52.81 2.87
CA SER A 425 7.44 -51.95 2.27
C SER A 425 6.95 -51.35 0.96
N ALA A 426 7.62 -50.28 0.50
CA ALA A 426 7.35 -49.68 -0.81
C ALA A 426 7.52 -50.70 -1.96
N GLN A 427 8.48 -51.62 -1.85
CA GLN A 427 8.69 -52.68 -2.86
C GLN A 427 7.53 -53.69 -2.88
N GLN A 428 7.02 -54.09 -1.71
CA GLN A 428 5.85 -54.97 -1.63
C GLN A 428 4.58 -54.29 -2.17
N ILE A 429 4.38 -53.01 -1.89
CA ILE A 429 3.25 -52.23 -2.43
C ILE A 429 3.38 -52.10 -3.96
N GLY A 430 4.58 -51.81 -4.48
CA GLY A 430 4.82 -51.76 -5.92
C GLY A 430 4.67 -53.10 -6.63
N ALA A 431 4.74 -54.22 -5.91
CA ALA A 431 4.51 -55.56 -6.44
C ALA A 431 3.02 -55.95 -6.52
N ILE A 432 2.12 -55.24 -5.84
CA ILE A 432 0.67 -55.51 -5.93
C ILE A 432 0.20 -55.26 -7.37
N GLU A 433 -0.54 -56.19 -7.96
CA GLU A 433 -1.06 -55.98 -9.31
C GLU A 433 -2.03 -54.78 -9.36
N PRO A 434 -2.05 -53.99 -10.46
CA PRO A 434 -2.93 -52.82 -10.55
C PRO A 434 -4.41 -53.12 -10.26
N ALA A 435 -4.91 -54.27 -10.73
CA ALA A 435 -6.29 -54.70 -10.47
C ALA A 435 -6.57 -54.96 -8.98
N ASP A 436 -5.59 -55.50 -8.25
CA ASP A 436 -5.71 -55.77 -6.82
C ASP A 436 -5.65 -54.49 -6.00
N LEU A 437 -4.78 -53.56 -6.38
CA LEU A 437 -4.69 -52.25 -5.77
C LEU A 437 -6.00 -51.46 -5.96
N ALA A 438 -6.59 -51.53 -7.16
CA ALA A 438 -7.89 -50.93 -7.47
C ALA A 438 -9.05 -51.57 -6.69
N ALA A 439 -8.93 -52.83 -6.29
CA ALA A 439 -9.92 -53.51 -5.46
C ALA A 439 -9.84 -53.12 -3.97
N LEU A 440 -8.79 -52.43 -3.52
CA LEU A 440 -8.63 -52.01 -2.14
C LEU A 440 -9.68 -50.96 -1.72
N SER A 441 -10.12 -51.05 -0.47
CA SER A 441 -10.97 -50.01 0.10
C SER A 441 -10.21 -48.68 0.27
N THR A 442 -10.94 -47.56 0.29
CA THR A 442 -10.37 -46.24 0.60
C THR A 442 -9.68 -46.19 1.97
N THR A 443 -10.17 -47.00 2.93
CA THR A 443 -9.56 -47.11 4.27
C THR A 443 -8.22 -47.83 4.25
N ALA A 444 -8.06 -48.82 3.37
CA ALA A 444 -6.81 -49.55 3.18
C ALA A 444 -5.77 -48.66 2.46
N LEU A 445 -6.17 -47.97 1.38
CA LEU A 445 -5.28 -47.04 0.66
C LEU A 445 -4.83 -45.87 1.53
N ARG A 446 -5.73 -45.31 2.35
CA ARG A 446 -5.39 -44.23 3.28
C ARG A 446 -4.46 -44.66 4.42
N ALA A 447 -4.33 -45.97 4.67
CA ALA A 447 -3.39 -46.50 5.66
C ALA A 447 -1.94 -46.58 5.15
N LEU A 448 -1.71 -46.40 3.85
CA LEU A 448 -0.37 -46.36 3.29
C LEU A 448 0.41 -45.16 3.81
N SER A 449 1.65 -45.38 4.21
CA SER A 449 2.58 -44.31 4.57
C SER A 449 3.09 -43.56 3.33
N PRO A 450 3.55 -42.31 3.49
CA PRO A 450 4.18 -41.56 2.39
C PRO A 450 5.33 -42.30 1.70
N GLY A 451 6.15 -43.05 2.45
CA GLY A 451 7.23 -43.85 1.86
C GLY A 451 6.71 -45.01 0.99
N GLN A 452 5.56 -45.59 1.32
CA GLN A 452 4.93 -46.65 0.52
C GLN A 452 4.30 -46.09 -0.76
N MET A 453 3.75 -44.88 -0.72
CA MET A 453 3.17 -44.21 -1.89
C MET A 453 4.20 -43.97 -3.00
N GLN A 454 5.48 -43.76 -2.65
CA GLN A 454 6.58 -43.66 -3.61
C GLN A 454 6.84 -44.96 -4.38
N GLY A 455 6.44 -46.11 -3.83
CA GLY A 455 6.56 -47.41 -4.48
C GLY A 455 5.49 -47.68 -5.54
N LEU A 456 4.47 -46.82 -5.66
CA LEU A 456 3.40 -47.00 -6.64
C LEU A 456 3.88 -46.71 -8.05
N SER A 457 3.55 -47.59 -8.98
CA SER A 457 3.81 -47.42 -10.40
C SER A 457 2.76 -46.52 -11.07
N ALA A 458 3.09 -46.02 -12.27
CA ALA A 458 2.16 -45.26 -13.11
C ALA A 458 0.88 -46.06 -13.42
N ASP A 459 1.03 -47.35 -13.76
CA ASP A 459 -0.11 -48.23 -14.07
C ASP A 459 -1.00 -48.44 -12.84
N GLN A 460 -0.40 -48.66 -11.67
CA GLN A 460 -1.14 -48.77 -10.41
C GLN A 460 -1.97 -47.51 -10.12
N MET A 461 -1.38 -46.32 -10.30
CA MET A 461 -2.10 -45.05 -10.10
C MET A 461 -3.23 -44.85 -11.11
N MET A 462 -3.03 -45.18 -12.39
CA MET A 462 -4.08 -45.10 -13.42
C MET A 462 -5.31 -45.94 -13.09
N THR A 463 -5.14 -47.10 -12.45
CA THR A 463 -6.26 -48.01 -12.16
C THR A 463 -7.13 -47.60 -10.97
N LEU A 464 -6.69 -46.65 -10.14
CA LEU A 464 -7.47 -46.20 -9.00
C LEU A 464 -8.75 -45.47 -9.44
N SER A 465 -9.86 -45.67 -8.74
CA SER A 465 -11.06 -44.86 -8.97
C SER A 465 -10.87 -43.42 -8.45
N THR A 466 -11.64 -42.47 -9.00
CA THR A 466 -11.68 -41.08 -8.50
C THR A 466 -12.00 -40.99 -7.00
N ARG A 467 -12.83 -41.91 -6.48
CA ARG A 467 -13.15 -41.99 -5.04
C ARG A 467 -11.95 -42.43 -4.21
N GLN A 468 -11.10 -43.31 -4.73
CA GLN A 468 -9.87 -43.74 -4.07
C GLN A 468 -8.83 -42.62 -4.07
N VAL A 469 -8.62 -41.96 -5.21
CA VAL A 469 -7.72 -40.80 -5.31
C VAL A 469 -8.14 -39.67 -4.36
N ALA A 470 -9.43 -39.31 -4.34
CA ALA A 470 -9.98 -38.31 -3.42
C ALA A 470 -9.89 -38.71 -1.93
N SER A 471 -9.67 -40.00 -1.61
CA SER A 471 -9.56 -40.48 -0.23
C SER A 471 -8.13 -40.46 0.34
N LEU A 472 -7.12 -40.22 -0.52
CA LEU A 472 -5.72 -40.11 -0.09
C LEU A 472 -5.53 -38.92 0.86
N GLY A 473 -4.64 -39.06 1.85
CA GLY A 473 -4.20 -37.97 2.71
C GLY A 473 -3.31 -36.97 1.98
N THR A 474 -3.18 -35.77 2.54
CA THR A 474 -2.30 -34.71 2.02
C THR A 474 -0.84 -35.16 1.96
N ASP A 475 -0.36 -35.83 3.01
CA ASP A 475 1.03 -36.31 3.09
C ASP A 475 1.31 -37.42 2.09
N GLN A 476 0.29 -38.24 1.78
CA GLN A 476 0.38 -39.28 0.75
C GLN A 476 0.51 -38.63 -0.64
N VAL A 477 -0.32 -37.64 -0.95
CA VAL A 477 -0.26 -36.91 -2.23
C VAL A 477 1.06 -36.14 -2.38
N ALA A 478 1.54 -35.48 -1.33
CA ALA A 478 2.82 -34.77 -1.34
C ALA A 478 4.03 -35.69 -1.57
N SER A 479 3.90 -36.99 -1.25
CA SER A 479 4.95 -37.99 -1.47
C SER A 479 4.94 -38.69 -2.83
N LEU A 480 3.89 -38.50 -3.63
CA LEU A 480 3.82 -39.09 -4.97
C LEU A 480 4.92 -38.54 -5.87
N SER A 481 5.46 -39.38 -6.76
CA SER A 481 6.34 -38.90 -7.82
C SER A 481 5.55 -38.13 -8.88
N ASN A 482 6.18 -37.22 -9.62
CA ASN A 482 5.53 -36.54 -10.75
C ASN A 482 5.05 -37.55 -11.80
N GLN A 483 5.79 -38.65 -12.01
CA GLN A 483 5.36 -39.72 -12.92
C GLN A 483 4.05 -40.38 -12.45
N ALA A 484 3.89 -40.59 -11.14
CA ALA A 484 2.67 -41.16 -10.56
C ALA A 484 1.49 -40.17 -10.61
N LEU A 485 1.75 -38.87 -10.40
CA LEU A 485 0.74 -37.81 -10.54
C LEU A 485 0.28 -37.67 -11.99
N ASN A 486 1.20 -37.54 -12.94
CA ASN A 486 0.89 -37.35 -14.37
C ASN A 486 0.35 -38.63 -15.02
N ALA A 487 0.57 -39.81 -14.42
CA ALA A 487 -0.10 -41.03 -14.86
C ALA A 487 -1.61 -40.99 -14.57
N MET A 488 -2.10 -40.17 -13.65
CA MET A 488 -3.54 -40.06 -13.42
C MET A 488 -4.26 -39.62 -14.68
N SER A 489 -5.43 -40.19 -14.95
CA SER A 489 -6.36 -39.60 -15.91
C SER A 489 -6.80 -38.22 -15.43
N THR A 490 -7.15 -37.33 -16.35
CA THR A 490 -7.71 -36.00 -16.06
C THR A 490 -8.91 -36.06 -15.10
N GLY A 491 -9.72 -37.12 -15.16
CA GLY A 491 -10.83 -37.33 -14.21
C GLY A 491 -10.39 -37.68 -12.79
N GLN A 492 -9.30 -38.44 -12.63
CA GLN A 492 -8.68 -38.73 -11.33
C GLN A 492 -8.00 -37.48 -10.76
N PHE A 493 -7.22 -36.77 -11.58
CA PHE A 493 -6.55 -35.54 -11.15
C PHE A 493 -7.56 -34.48 -10.71
N ALA A 494 -8.61 -34.24 -11.51
CA ALA A 494 -9.69 -33.32 -11.16
C ALA A 494 -10.50 -33.74 -9.92
N SER A 495 -10.41 -35.02 -9.49
CA SER A 495 -11.05 -35.50 -8.26
C SER A 495 -10.26 -35.21 -6.99
N LEU A 496 -9.03 -34.71 -7.11
CA LEU A 496 -8.25 -34.24 -5.96
C LEU A 496 -9.00 -33.12 -5.22
N THR A 497 -9.09 -33.27 -3.90
CA THR A 497 -9.64 -32.26 -3.03
C THR A 497 -8.74 -31.02 -2.98
N THR A 498 -9.30 -29.87 -2.62
CA THR A 498 -8.53 -28.63 -2.47
C THR A 498 -7.41 -28.74 -1.43
N ALA A 499 -7.58 -29.57 -0.40
CA ALA A 499 -6.54 -29.84 0.60
C ALA A 499 -5.39 -30.69 0.03
N GLN A 500 -5.70 -31.69 -0.80
CA GLN A 500 -4.68 -32.49 -1.48
C GLN A 500 -3.89 -31.64 -2.49
N VAL A 501 -4.58 -30.78 -3.25
CA VAL A 501 -3.91 -29.83 -4.14
C VAL A 501 -3.02 -28.85 -3.38
N ALA A 502 -3.48 -28.34 -2.23
CA ALA A 502 -2.68 -27.46 -1.38
C ALA A 502 -1.38 -28.13 -0.87
N ALA A 503 -1.39 -29.45 -0.75
CA ALA A 503 -0.25 -30.24 -0.29
C ALA A 503 0.75 -30.59 -1.41
N LEU A 504 0.42 -30.30 -2.68
CA LEU A 504 1.36 -30.50 -3.78
C LEU A 504 2.60 -29.63 -3.58
N THR A 505 3.76 -30.26 -3.72
CA THR A 505 5.06 -29.58 -3.59
C THR A 505 5.33 -28.71 -4.83
N PRO A 506 6.19 -27.68 -4.73
CA PRO A 506 6.58 -26.88 -5.89
C PRO A 506 7.15 -27.70 -7.06
N ALA A 507 7.92 -28.75 -6.75
CA ALA A 507 8.45 -29.67 -7.77
C ALA A 507 7.36 -30.49 -8.46
N GLN A 508 6.33 -30.92 -7.72
CA GLN A 508 5.17 -31.60 -8.30
C GLN A 508 4.40 -30.67 -9.23
N VAL A 509 4.08 -29.45 -8.76
CA VAL A 509 3.31 -28.46 -9.54
C VAL A 509 4.05 -28.02 -10.80
N GLY A 510 5.36 -27.77 -10.71
CA GLY A 510 6.18 -27.37 -11.86
C GLY A 510 6.38 -28.47 -12.92
N GLY A 511 6.05 -29.73 -12.61
CA GLY A 511 6.14 -30.84 -13.56
C GLY A 511 4.80 -31.50 -13.88
N LEU A 512 3.67 -30.84 -13.58
CA LEU A 512 2.34 -31.27 -14.02
C LEU A 512 2.20 -31.17 -15.54
N GLU A 513 1.39 -32.04 -16.12
CA GLU A 513 0.95 -31.89 -17.50
C GLU A 513 -0.02 -30.70 -17.65
N LEU A 514 -0.01 -30.07 -18.83
CA LEU A 514 -0.79 -28.85 -19.07
C LEU A 514 -2.30 -29.13 -18.99
N GLU A 515 -2.73 -30.31 -19.48
CA GLU A 515 -4.11 -30.78 -19.42
C GLU A 515 -4.60 -30.95 -17.98
N ASP A 516 -3.75 -31.46 -17.08
CA ASP A 516 -4.08 -31.65 -15.66
C ASP A 516 -4.23 -30.30 -14.96
N LEU A 517 -3.30 -29.37 -15.20
CA LEU A 517 -3.39 -28.00 -14.67
C LEU A 517 -4.65 -27.30 -15.16
N ALA A 518 -4.97 -27.41 -16.46
CA ALA A 518 -6.18 -26.86 -17.06
C ALA A 518 -7.47 -27.49 -16.50
N SER A 519 -7.43 -28.75 -16.04
CA SER A 519 -8.58 -29.45 -15.44
C SER A 519 -8.92 -28.99 -14.01
N MET A 520 -8.02 -28.26 -13.34
CA MET A 520 -8.18 -27.87 -11.94
C MET A 520 -9.30 -26.85 -11.72
N SER A 521 -10.01 -26.95 -10.60
CA SER A 521 -10.97 -25.90 -10.23
C SER A 521 -10.25 -24.59 -9.85
N THR A 522 -10.94 -23.46 -9.99
CA THR A 522 -10.44 -22.15 -9.51
C THR A 522 -10.18 -22.14 -8.00
N ALA A 523 -10.94 -22.93 -7.23
CA ALA A 523 -10.72 -23.11 -5.79
C ALA A 523 -9.41 -23.87 -5.52
N SER A 524 -9.11 -24.90 -6.31
CA SER A 524 -7.88 -25.68 -6.21
C SER A 524 -6.65 -24.83 -6.56
N ILE A 525 -6.70 -24.08 -7.67
CA ILE A 525 -5.61 -23.18 -8.07
C ILE A 525 -5.30 -22.15 -6.98
N ARG A 526 -6.32 -21.59 -6.32
CA ARG A 526 -6.14 -20.62 -5.22
C ARG A 526 -5.46 -21.22 -3.97
N GLN A 527 -5.49 -22.54 -3.79
CA GLN A 527 -4.81 -23.20 -2.66
C GLN A 527 -3.35 -23.53 -2.92
N LEU A 528 -2.86 -23.37 -4.15
CA LEU A 528 -1.44 -23.58 -4.45
C LEU A 528 -0.59 -22.57 -3.69
N SER A 529 0.51 -23.04 -3.09
CA SER A 529 1.47 -22.16 -2.43
C SER A 529 2.11 -21.18 -3.42
N THR A 530 2.62 -20.05 -2.93
CA THR A 530 3.35 -19.09 -3.76
C THR A 530 4.58 -19.70 -4.42
N MET A 531 5.30 -20.58 -3.71
CA MET A 531 6.43 -21.33 -4.27
C MET A 531 5.99 -22.29 -5.38
N ALA A 532 4.80 -22.87 -5.28
CA ALA A 532 4.27 -23.73 -6.32
C ALA A 532 3.86 -22.94 -7.58
N ILE A 533 3.30 -21.73 -7.41
CA ILE A 533 3.04 -20.83 -8.53
C ILE A 533 4.34 -20.35 -9.20
N GLU A 534 5.37 -20.01 -8.41
CA GLU A 534 6.68 -19.63 -8.92
C GLU A 534 7.38 -20.77 -9.71
N ALA A 535 7.07 -22.03 -9.38
CA ALA A 535 7.60 -23.21 -10.08
C ALA A 535 6.93 -23.50 -11.45
N LEU A 536 5.83 -22.83 -11.81
CA LEU A 536 5.17 -23.01 -13.10
C LEU A 536 6.03 -22.50 -14.26
N SER A 537 5.99 -23.17 -15.41
CA SER A 537 6.59 -22.66 -16.64
C SER A 537 5.70 -21.58 -17.29
N GLY A 538 6.24 -20.83 -18.27
CA GLY A 538 5.45 -19.91 -19.08
C GLY A 538 4.30 -20.61 -19.81
N ASP A 539 4.54 -21.79 -20.39
CA ASP A 539 3.51 -22.61 -21.04
C ASP A 539 2.43 -23.06 -20.06
N ALA A 540 2.78 -23.32 -18.80
CA ALA A 540 1.82 -23.66 -17.76
C ALA A 540 0.94 -22.47 -17.35
N ILE A 541 1.47 -21.24 -17.37
CA ILE A 541 0.67 -20.04 -17.19
C ILE A 541 -0.34 -19.88 -18.34
N VAL A 542 0.10 -20.09 -19.59
CA VAL A 542 -0.77 -20.05 -20.79
C VAL A 542 -1.85 -21.14 -20.78
N ALA A 543 -1.56 -22.31 -20.21
CA ALA A 543 -2.53 -23.41 -20.12
C ALA A 543 -3.68 -23.13 -19.14
N LEU A 544 -3.55 -22.16 -18.23
CA LEU A 544 -4.64 -21.75 -17.35
C LEU A 544 -5.72 -21.04 -18.14
N SER A 545 -6.98 -21.41 -17.93
CA SER A 545 -8.10 -20.60 -18.44
C SER A 545 -8.13 -19.23 -17.76
N SER A 546 -8.69 -18.22 -18.44
CA SER A 546 -8.84 -16.87 -17.88
C SER A 546 -9.58 -16.82 -16.54
N ARG A 547 -10.48 -17.79 -16.27
CA ARG A 547 -11.12 -17.91 -14.94
C ARG A 547 -10.18 -18.45 -13.87
N GLN A 548 -9.32 -19.41 -14.21
CA GLN A 548 -8.31 -19.92 -13.27
C GLN A 548 -7.26 -18.86 -12.99
N PHE A 549 -6.76 -18.19 -14.03
CA PHE A 549 -5.79 -17.11 -13.88
C PHE A 549 -6.36 -15.95 -13.03
N ALA A 550 -7.57 -15.47 -13.35
CA ALA A 550 -8.22 -14.43 -12.56
C ALA A 550 -8.61 -14.85 -11.13
N ALA A 551 -8.59 -16.15 -10.80
CA ALA A 551 -8.87 -16.65 -9.47
C ALA A 551 -7.65 -16.65 -8.53
N LEU A 552 -6.44 -16.44 -9.06
CA LEU A 552 -5.21 -16.32 -8.29
C LEU A 552 -5.35 -15.25 -7.21
N SER A 553 -4.85 -15.55 -6.02
CA SER A 553 -4.78 -14.58 -4.93
C SER A 553 -3.71 -13.52 -5.18
N SER A 554 -3.79 -12.38 -4.49
CA SER A 554 -2.78 -11.32 -4.59
C SER A 554 -1.38 -11.81 -4.23
N SER A 555 -1.24 -12.73 -3.27
CA SER A 555 0.05 -13.33 -2.92
C SER A 555 0.58 -14.26 -4.02
N GLN A 556 -0.29 -15.00 -4.70
CA GLN A 556 0.11 -15.86 -5.82
C GLN A 556 0.51 -15.03 -7.04
N MET A 557 -0.25 -13.97 -7.35
CA MET A 557 0.12 -13.02 -8.39
C MET A 557 1.49 -12.38 -8.11
N ALA A 558 1.76 -11.98 -6.86
CA ALA A 558 3.04 -11.41 -6.44
C ALA A 558 4.22 -12.40 -6.50
N ALA A 559 3.96 -13.70 -6.57
CA ALA A 559 4.99 -14.74 -6.68
C ALA A 559 5.44 -15.00 -8.12
N LEU A 560 4.72 -14.48 -9.12
CA LEU A 560 5.08 -14.64 -10.53
C LEU A 560 6.38 -13.91 -10.85
N ASN A 561 7.30 -14.61 -11.51
CA ASN A 561 8.56 -14.06 -12.01
C ASN A 561 8.39 -13.38 -13.38
N ALA A 562 9.43 -12.66 -13.84
CA ALA A 562 9.37 -11.89 -15.08
C ALA A 562 9.05 -12.73 -16.33
N LEU A 563 9.58 -13.96 -16.43
CA LEU A 563 9.30 -14.85 -17.57
C LEU A 563 7.84 -15.32 -17.56
N GLN A 564 7.28 -15.61 -16.39
CA GLN A 564 5.89 -15.98 -16.23
C GLN A 564 4.95 -14.81 -16.55
N ILE A 565 5.28 -13.58 -16.11
CA ILE A 565 4.51 -12.38 -16.43
C ILE A 565 4.48 -12.13 -17.95
N ALA A 566 5.63 -12.22 -18.61
CA ALA A 566 5.73 -12.06 -20.07
C ALA A 566 4.95 -13.14 -20.85
N SER A 567 4.64 -14.27 -20.23
CA SER A 567 3.87 -15.37 -20.83
C SER A 567 2.34 -15.22 -20.65
N ILE A 568 1.86 -14.23 -19.89
CA ILE A 568 0.42 -14.02 -19.65
C ILE A 568 -0.28 -13.63 -20.96
N GLU A 569 -1.38 -14.29 -21.32
CA GLU A 569 -2.15 -13.88 -22.48
C GLU A 569 -2.89 -12.55 -22.23
N THR A 570 -3.04 -11.74 -23.28
CA THR A 570 -3.73 -10.44 -23.20
C THR A 570 -5.18 -10.56 -22.69
N GLN A 571 -5.85 -11.67 -23.00
CA GLN A 571 -7.21 -11.97 -22.53
C GLN A 571 -7.25 -12.24 -21.02
N ASP A 572 -6.25 -12.94 -20.49
CA ASP A 572 -6.15 -13.25 -19.06
C ASP A 572 -5.86 -12.01 -18.24
N LEU A 573 -4.97 -11.14 -18.74
CA LEU A 573 -4.67 -9.86 -18.11
C LEU A 573 -5.92 -8.96 -18.09
N ALA A 574 -6.69 -8.92 -19.18
CA ALA A 574 -7.95 -8.18 -19.25
C ALA A 574 -9.04 -8.74 -18.30
N ALA A 575 -8.98 -10.04 -17.97
CA ALA A 575 -9.90 -10.68 -17.03
C ALA A 575 -9.59 -10.39 -15.55
N LEU A 576 -8.42 -9.83 -15.23
CA LEU A 576 -8.03 -9.52 -13.85
C LEU A 576 -8.90 -8.42 -13.23
N SER A 577 -9.23 -8.58 -11.95
CA SER A 577 -9.88 -7.51 -11.19
C SER A 577 -8.93 -6.33 -10.95
N THR A 578 -9.50 -5.13 -10.76
CA THR A 578 -8.72 -3.94 -10.37
C THR A 578 -7.95 -4.11 -9.06
N ALA A 579 -8.45 -4.93 -8.13
CA ALA A 579 -7.75 -5.28 -6.90
C ALA A 579 -6.53 -6.17 -7.16
N ALA A 580 -6.64 -7.12 -8.10
CA ALA A 580 -5.51 -7.96 -8.50
C ALA A 580 -4.41 -7.12 -9.19
N ILE A 581 -4.79 -6.24 -10.13
CA ILE A 581 -3.86 -5.31 -10.78
C ILE A 581 -3.15 -4.41 -9.76
N ARG A 582 -3.89 -3.84 -8.79
CA ARG A 582 -3.29 -3.02 -7.73
C ARG A 582 -2.38 -3.81 -6.78
N GLY A 583 -2.59 -5.13 -6.66
CA GLY A 583 -1.78 -6.03 -5.86
C GLY A 583 -0.43 -6.39 -6.47
N LEU A 584 -0.21 -6.11 -7.76
CA LEU A 584 1.07 -6.36 -8.44
C LEU A 584 2.18 -5.45 -7.92
N ALA A 585 3.38 -6.00 -7.76
CA ALA A 585 4.55 -5.18 -7.48
C ALA A 585 4.94 -4.36 -8.73
N ALA A 586 5.56 -3.19 -8.53
CA ALA A 586 6.03 -2.36 -9.63
C ALA A 586 6.99 -3.11 -10.57
N SER A 587 7.87 -3.95 -10.01
CA SER A 587 8.80 -4.80 -10.78
C SER A 587 8.13 -5.88 -11.62
N GLN A 588 6.87 -6.25 -11.31
CA GLN A 588 6.11 -7.19 -12.13
C GLN A 588 5.42 -6.47 -13.29
N LEU A 589 5.01 -5.22 -13.10
CA LEU A 589 4.46 -4.41 -14.19
C LEU A 589 5.51 -4.11 -15.27
N THR A 590 6.78 -3.93 -14.89
CA THR A 590 7.90 -3.80 -15.84
C THR A 590 8.28 -5.10 -16.55
N GLY A 591 7.60 -6.22 -16.22
CA GLY A 591 7.73 -7.47 -16.96
C GLY A 591 6.69 -7.63 -18.07
N LEU A 592 5.74 -6.70 -18.18
CA LEU A 592 4.68 -6.74 -19.18
C LEU A 592 5.19 -6.19 -20.51
N THR A 593 4.80 -6.83 -21.62
CA THR A 593 5.07 -6.32 -22.96
C THR A 593 4.16 -5.13 -23.29
N PRO A 594 4.51 -4.28 -24.27
CA PRO A 594 3.63 -3.21 -24.73
C PRO A 594 2.24 -3.70 -25.17
N GLU A 595 2.15 -4.88 -25.81
CA GLU A 595 0.86 -5.48 -26.20
C GLU A 595 0.02 -5.89 -24.97
N GLN A 596 0.67 -6.41 -23.92
CA GLN A 596 0.01 -6.73 -22.65
C GLN A 596 -0.45 -5.45 -21.93
N MET A 597 0.37 -4.39 -21.92
CA MET A 597 -0.02 -3.08 -21.38
C MET A 597 -1.24 -2.50 -22.11
N ALA A 598 -1.27 -2.58 -23.44
CA ALA A 598 -2.41 -2.15 -24.25
C ALA A 598 -3.69 -2.99 -24.02
N ALA A 599 -3.56 -4.23 -23.54
CA ALA A 599 -4.69 -5.10 -23.24
C ALA A 599 -5.43 -4.75 -21.94
N LEU A 600 -4.81 -3.97 -21.04
CA LEU A 600 -5.46 -3.51 -19.82
C LEU A 600 -6.67 -2.63 -20.14
N SER A 601 -7.78 -2.81 -19.43
CA SER A 601 -8.90 -1.87 -19.51
C SER A 601 -8.53 -0.52 -18.88
N THR A 602 -9.21 0.55 -19.31
CA THR A 602 -9.09 1.88 -18.68
C THR A 602 -9.41 1.84 -17.18
N THR A 603 -10.28 0.94 -16.75
CA THR A 603 -10.61 0.77 -15.32
C THR A 603 -9.48 0.10 -14.54
N GLN A 604 -8.74 -0.82 -15.16
CA GLN A 604 -7.54 -1.44 -14.56
C GLN A 604 -6.38 -0.44 -14.49
N VAL A 605 -6.16 0.35 -15.54
CA VAL A 605 -5.10 1.39 -15.55
C VAL A 605 -5.40 2.49 -14.52
N ALA A 606 -6.64 2.97 -14.44
CA ALA A 606 -7.07 3.91 -13.40
C ALA A 606 -6.95 3.33 -11.97
N ALA A 607 -6.89 2.01 -11.81
CA ALA A 607 -6.76 1.36 -10.50
C ALA A 607 -5.31 1.24 -9.99
N LEU A 608 -4.31 1.47 -10.84
CA LEU A 608 -2.89 1.42 -10.48
C LEU A 608 -2.59 2.40 -9.34
N SER A 609 -1.73 2.00 -8.40
CA SER A 609 -1.24 2.90 -7.36
C SER A 609 -0.22 3.90 -7.93
N THR A 610 0.02 5.00 -7.21
CA THR A 610 1.06 5.97 -7.57
C THR A 610 2.46 5.35 -7.60
N VAL A 611 2.73 4.38 -6.72
CA VAL A 611 4.00 3.62 -6.70
C VAL A 611 4.15 2.74 -7.94
N GLN A 612 3.06 2.08 -8.35
CA GLN A 612 3.06 1.27 -9.58
C GLN A 612 3.32 2.14 -10.81
N VAL A 613 2.65 3.30 -10.94
CA VAL A 613 2.84 4.22 -12.08
C VAL A 613 4.25 4.83 -12.09
N ALA A 614 4.77 5.26 -10.95
CA ALA A 614 6.14 5.76 -10.83
C ALA A 614 7.21 4.70 -11.16
N GLY A 615 6.88 3.42 -10.99
CA GLY A 615 7.77 2.28 -11.26
C GLY A 615 7.69 1.73 -12.68
N LEU A 616 6.76 2.17 -13.53
CA LEU A 616 6.68 1.76 -14.93
C LEU A 616 7.94 2.23 -15.70
N GLY A 617 8.45 1.40 -16.60
CA GLY A 617 9.47 1.83 -17.54
C GLY A 617 8.85 2.64 -18.69
N GLN A 618 9.72 3.04 -19.63
CA GLN A 618 9.31 3.82 -20.79
C GLN A 618 8.47 2.98 -21.77
N GLU A 619 8.87 1.72 -22.00
CA GLU A 619 8.18 0.83 -22.93
C GLU A 619 6.76 0.52 -22.44
N GLU A 620 6.56 0.36 -21.13
CA GLU A 620 5.25 0.07 -20.56
C GLU A 620 4.32 1.28 -20.54
N LEU A 621 4.86 2.48 -20.27
CA LEU A 621 4.08 3.71 -20.36
C LEU A 621 3.62 3.99 -21.79
N ASN A 622 4.53 3.86 -22.77
CA ASN A 622 4.21 4.05 -24.18
C ASN A 622 3.39 2.86 -24.76
N GLY A 623 3.38 1.71 -24.08
CA GLY A 623 2.49 0.59 -24.39
C GLY A 623 1.03 0.85 -24.00
N LEU A 624 0.75 1.86 -23.17
CA LEU A 624 -0.62 2.31 -22.90
C LEU A 624 -1.16 3.03 -24.14
N SER A 625 -2.37 2.69 -24.56
CA SER A 625 -3.10 3.54 -25.51
C SER A 625 -3.42 4.91 -24.88
N THR A 626 -3.53 5.94 -25.70
CA THR A 626 -3.92 7.29 -25.25
C THR A 626 -5.22 7.33 -24.44
N ARG A 627 -6.18 6.42 -24.70
CA ARG A 627 -7.39 6.27 -23.88
C ARG A 627 -7.13 5.69 -22.49
N GLN A 628 -6.21 4.74 -22.37
CA GLN A 628 -5.77 4.20 -21.09
C GLN A 628 -4.97 5.25 -20.32
N PHE A 629 -4.06 5.97 -20.99
CA PHE A 629 -3.31 7.04 -20.36
C PHE A 629 -4.22 8.14 -19.82
N ALA A 630 -5.22 8.58 -20.61
CA ALA A 630 -6.23 9.55 -20.18
C ALA A 630 -7.07 9.11 -18.97
N SER A 631 -7.10 7.80 -18.66
CA SER A 631 -7.81 7.27 -17.50
C SER A 631 -7.03 7.40 -16.18
N LEU A 632 -5.74 7.76 -16.25
CA LEU A 632 -4.94 8.05 -15.07
C LEU A 632 -5.48 9.28 -14.33
N GLY A 633 -5.69 9.13 -13.02
CA GLY A 633 -6.06 10.20 -12.12
C GLY A 633 -4.92 11.18 -11.85
N GLY A 634 -5.25 12.35 -11.30
CA GLY A 634 -4.26 13.41 -11.06
C GLY A 634 -3.10 13.01 -10.15
N SER A 635 -3.35 12.16 -9.13
CA SER A 635 -2.29 11.65 -8.26
C SER A 635 -1.35 10.68 -8.96
N GLN A 636 -1.84 9.90 -9.93
CA GLN A 636 -1.03 8.95 -10.70
C GLN A 636 -0.12 9.71 -11.68
N VAL A 637 -0.67 10.68 -12.41
CA VAL A 637 0.13 11.55 -13.30
C VAL A 637 1.16 12.37 -12.52
N ALA A 638 0.80 12.88 -11.32
CA ALA A 638 1.74 13.59 -10.46
C ALA A 638 2.88 12.70 -9.90
N ALA A 639 2.69 11.38 -9.88
CA ALA A 639 3.70 10.42 -9.46
C ALA A 639 4.70 10.06 -10.56
N LEU A 640 4.46 10.49 -11.81
CA LEU A 640 5.41 10.30 -12.91
C LEU A 640 6.72 11.03 -12.61
N THR A 641 7.82 10.35 -12.95
CA THR A 641 9.17 10.88 -12.82
C THR A 641 9.50 11.82 -13.97
N THR A 642 10.50 12.68 -13.78
CA THR A 642 10.98 13.59 -14.84
C THR A 642 11.46 12.84 -16.09
N ALA A 643 12.10 11.67 -15.91
CA ALA A 643 12.55 10.83 -17.01
C ALA A 643 11.38 10.23 -17.82
N GLN A 644 10.32 9.80 -17.13
CA GLN A 644 9.11 9.30 -17.79
C GLN A 644 8.45 10.41 -18.62
N ILE A 645 8.26 11.62 -18.06
CA ILE A 645 7.64 12.75 -18.78
C ILE A 645 8.44 13.19 -20.01
N GLN A 646 9.77 13.21 -19.94
CA GLN A 646 10.64 13.64 -21.04
C GLN A 646 10.46 12.80 -22.32
N LEU A 647 10.05 11.54 -22.16
CA LEU A 647 10.00 10.55 -23.23
C LEU A 647 8.57 10.10 -23.55
N MET A 648 7.57 10.79 -23.00
CA MET A 648 6.16 10.55 -23.29
C MET A 648 5.80 10.91 -24.72
N GLU A 649 4.83 10.19 -25.28
CA GLU A 649 4.23 10.56 -26.56
C GLU A 649 3.42 11.85 -26.44
N THR A 650 3.49 12.69 -27.48
CA THR A 650 2.77 13.97 -27.54
C THR A 650 1.25 13.80 -27.51
N ALA A 651 0.73 12.69 -28.04
CA ALA A 651 -0.69 12.35 -27.98
C ALA A 651 -1.17 12.11 -26.53
N ASP A 652 -0.33 11.48 -25.71
CA ASP A 652 -0.64 11.22 -24.30
C ASP A 652 -0.56 12.48 -23.47
N LEU A 653 0.41 13.36 -23.74
CA LEU A 653 0.49 14.69 -23.13
C LEU A 653 -0.77 15.53 -23.42
N ASN A 654 -1.26 15.52 -24.67
CA ASN A 654 -2.51 16.18 -25.05
C ASN A 654 -3.74 15.60 -24.32
N ALA A 655 -3.69 14.31 -23.99
CA ALA A 655 -4.76 13.61 -23.30
C ALA A 655 -4.77 13.79 -21.76
N ILE A 656 -3.73 14.37 -21.17
CA ILE A 656 -3.68 14.63 -19.72
C ILE A 656 -4.80 15.59 -19.30
N SER A 657 -5.57 15.22 -18.29
CA SER A 657 -6.61 16.11 -17.75
C SER A 657 -6.00 17.39 -17.16
N THR A 658 -6.75 18.50 -17.24
CA THR A 658 -6.33 19.78 -16.65
C THR A 658 -6.08 19.70 -15.14
N VAL A 659 -6.78 18.81 -14.44
CA VAL A 659 -6.57 18.56 -13.00
C VAL A 659 -5.24 17.84 -12.76
N ALA A 660 -4.91 16.85 -13.59
CA ALA A 660 -3.66 16.11 -13.50
C ALA A 660 -2.44 17.01 -13.78
N LEU A 661 -2.50 17.85 -14.82
CA LEU A 661 -1.49 18.87 -15.11
C LEU A 661 -1.22 19.80 -13.92
N ARG A 662 -2.28 20.21 -13.22
CA ARG A 662 -2.14 21.06 -12.02
C ARG A 662 -1.60 20.33 -10.81
N ALA A 663 -1.78 19.01 -10.74
CA ALA A 663 -1.25 18.17 -9.66
C ALA A 663 0.24 17.83 -9.85
N MET A 664 0.79 17.98 -11.06
CA MET A 664 2.21 17.76 -11.32
C MET A 664 3.09 18.72 -10.50
N SER A 665 4.22 18.20 -10.03
CA SER A 665 5.25 19.04 -9.41
C SER A 665 5.87 19.99 -10.44
N THR A 666 6.47 21.10 -9.98
CA THR A 666 7.20 22.01 -10.87
C THR A 666 8.38 21.34 -11.57
N ALA A 667 9.08 20.42 -10.90
CA ALA A 667 10.18 19.67 -11.51
C ALA A 667 9.68 18.72 -12.61
N THR A 668 8.60 17.99 -12.35
CA THR A 668 7.97 17.08 -13.32
C THR A 668 7.41 17.85 -14.52
N PHE A 669 6.77 19.00 -14.29
CA PHE A 669 6.24 19.84 -15.36
C PHE A 669 7.36 20.52 -16.18
N ALA A 670 8.41 21.03 -15.53
CA ALA A 670 9.58 21.60 -16.21
C ALA A 670 10.39 20.57 -17.01
N ALA A 671 10.18 19.27 -16.78
CA ALA A 671 10.83 18.21 -17.53
C ALA A 671 10.23 17.97 -18.92
N LEU A 672 9.07 18.57 -19.26
CA LEU A 672 8.50 18.48 -20.62
C LEU A 672 9.53 18.94 -21.67
N THR A 673 9.58 18.32 -22.84
CA THR A 673 10.38 18.87 -23.94
C THR A 673 9.66 20.07 -24.58
N PRO A 674 10.34 20.94 -25.34
CA PRO A 674 9.67 21.97 -26.14
C PRO A 674 8.54 21.40 -27.01
N GLU A 675 8.75 20.23 -27.63
CA GLU A 675 7.73 19.52 -28.41
C GLU A 675 6.56 19.03 -27.53
N GLY A 676 6.85 18.58 -26.31
CA GLY A 676 5.84 18.17 -25.35
C GLY A 676 4.98 19.34 -24.85
N VAL A 677 5.57 20.52 -24.67
CA VAL A 677 4.84 21.76 -24.33
C VAL A 677 3.96 22.20 -25.50
N ALA A 678 4.47 22.15 -26.74
CA ALA A 678 3.70 22.45 -27.94
C ALA A 678 2.52 21.47 -28.16
N ALA A 679 2.64 20.23 -27.69
CA ALA A 679 1.58 19.23 -27.80
C ALA A 679 0.40 19.47 -26.85
N LEU A 680 0.53 20.33 -25.83
CA LEU A 680 -0.56 20.64 -24.92
C LEU A 680 -1.65 21.45 -25.65
N SER A 681 -2.91 21.15 -25.37
CA SER A 681 -4.05 21.87 -25.93
C SER A 681 -4.27 23.24 -25.26
N SER A 682 -4.97 24.15 -25.94
CA SER A 682 -5.34 25.46 -25.38
C SER A 682 -6.14 25.35 -24.07
N ARG A 683 -6.92 24.28 -23.89
CA ARG A 683 -7.64 24.03 -22.63
C ARG A 683 -6.69 23.70 -21.47
N GLN A 684 -5.61 22.97 -21.77
CA GLN A 684 -4.56 22.65 -20.79
C GLN A 684 -3.77 23.91 -20.42
N PHE A 685 -3.40 24.75 -21.39
CA PHE A 685 -2.79 26.07 -21.13
C PHE A 685 -3.68 27.00 -20.30
N ALA A 686 -4.96 27.09 -20.62
CA ALA A 686 -5.92 27.88 -19.84
C ALA A 686 -6.06 27.42 -18.38
N ALA A 687 -5.74 26.14 -18.09
CA ALA A 687 -5.79 25.59 -16.75
C ALA A 687 -4.48 25.72 -15.97
N LEU A 688 -3.38 26.17 -16.60
CA LEU A 688 -2.10 26.33 -15.93
C LEU A 688 -2.17 27.42 -14.84
N GLY A 689 -1.54 27.14 -13.70
CA GLY A 689 -1.32 28.12 -12.65
C GLY A 689 -0.04 28.92 -12.86
N SER A 690 0.15 29.94 -12.03
CA SER A 690 1.39 30.72 -11.98
C SER A 690 2.61 29.84 -11.66
N THR A 691 2.45 28.83 -10.82
CA THR A 691 3.53 27.91 -10.42
C THR A 691 4.02 27.03 -11.58
N GLN A 692 3.10 26.44 -12.36
CA GLN A 692 3.50 25.66 -13.55
C GLN A 692 4.14 26.54 -14.61
N THR A 693 3.55 27.71 -14.87
CA THR A 693 4.04 28.65 -15.90
C THR A 693 5.43 29.19 -15.57
N ALA A 694 5.68 29.53 -14.30
CA ALA A 694 6.99 29.97 -13.83
C ALA A 694 8.06 28.86 -13.86
N ALA A 695 7.67 27.59 -13.92
CA ALA A 695 8.59 26.46 -13.97
C ALA A 695 9.15 26.19 -15.39
N LEU A 696 8.54 26.75 -16.44
CA LEU A 696 8.95 26.52 -17.83
C LEU A 696 10.30 27.19 -18.16
N SER A 697 11.11 26.63 -19.05
CA SER A 697 12.29 27.29 -19.58
C SER A 697 11.92 28.30 -20.68
N SER A 698 12.82 29.23 -21.02
CA SER A 698 12.61 30.14 -22.14
C SER A 698 12.42 29.40 -23.48
N GLU A 699 13.08 28.26 -23.67
CA GLU A 699 12.90 27.40 -24.86
C GLU A 699 11.50 26.77 -24.90
N GLN A 700 11.00 26.30 -23.76
CA GLN A 700 9.63 25.78 -23.65
C GLN A 700 8.58 26.87 -23.89
N ILE A 701 8.81 28.09 -23.37
CA ILE A 701 7.93 29.24 -23.65
C ILE A 701 7.91 29.58 -25.14
N ALA A 702 9.07 29.59 -25.80
CA ALA A 702 9.16 29.85 -27.24
C ALA A 702 8.45 28.78 -28.09
N ALA A 703 8.32 27.55 -27.58
CA ALA A 703 7.63 26.45 -28.25
C ALA A 703 6.10 26.47 -28.09
N ILE A 704 5.54 27.31 -27.21
CA ILE A 704 4.08 27.44 -27.05
C ILE A 704 3.49 27.99 -28.36
N GLU A 705 2.44 27.38 -28.89
CA GLU A 705 1.80 27.91 -30.10
C GLU A 705 1.14 29.28 -29.83
N THR A 706 1.01 30.12 -30.86
CA THR A 706 0.43 31.48 -30.72
C THR A 706 -1.01 31.47 -30.21
N GLN A 707 -1.79 30.44 -30.54
CA GLN A 707 -3.13 30.26 -29.99
C GLN A 707 -3.10 29.94 -28.48
N ASP A 708 -2.11 29.17 -28.05
CA ASP A 708 -1.99 28.64 -26.70
C ASP A 708 -1.38 29.65 -25.71
N ILE A 709 -0.45 30.49 -26.16
CA ILE A 709 0.07 31.58 -25.35
C ILE A 709 -1.06 32.57 -25.01
N GLY A 710 -1.98 32.80 -25.95
CA GLY A 710 -3.21 33.59 -25.73
C GLY A 710 -4.22 32.92 -24.78
N ALA A 711 -4.17 31.59 -24.64
CA ALA A 711 -5.04 30.85 -23.72
C ALA A 711 -4.59 30.94 -22.26
N LEU A 712 -3.34 31.31 -21.98
CA LEU A 712 -2.84 31.51 -20.61
C LEU A 712 -3.64 32.58 -19.87
N SER A 713 -4.04 32.27 -18.65
CA SER A 713 -4.67 33.28 -17.79
C SER A 713 -3.72 34.45 -17.51
N ALA A 714 -4.29 35.64 -17.30
CA ALA A 714 -3.54 36.85 -16.94
C ALA A 714 -2.61 36.63 -15.73
N ALA A 715 -3.02 35.84 -14.74
CA ALA A 715 -2.22 35.51 -13.57
C ALA A 715 -1.07 34.52 -13.88
N ALA A 716 -1.31 33.54 -14.74
CA ALA A 716 -0.29 32.59 -15.20
C ALA A 716 0.77 33.32 -16.04
N PHE A 717 0.32 34.16 -16.98
CA PHE A 717 1.19 34.94 -17.85
C PHE A 717 2.06 35.94 -17.06
N ARG A 718 1.50 36.61 -16.06
CA ARG A 718 2.27 37.50 -15.16
C ARG A 718 3.38 36.78 -14.39
N ALA A 719 3.28 35.46 -14.20
CA ALA A 719 4.27 34.68 -13.48
C ALA A 719 5.57 34.42 -14.29
N LEU A 720 5.60 34.78 -15.57
CA LEU A 720 6.81 34.72 -16.39
C LEU A 720 7.90 35.62 -15.83
N SER A 721 9.08 35.06 -15.59
CA SER A 721 10.29 35.83 -15.30
C SER A 721 10.69 36.71 -16.50
N PRO A 722 11.48 37.77 -16.30
CA PRO A 722 11.99 38.59 -17.40
C PRO A 722 12.71 37.76 -18.49
N ALA A 723 13.44 36.70 -18.12
CA ALA A 723 14.14 35.83 -19.07
C ALA A 723 13.18 34.93 -19.88
N GLN A 724 12.11 34.43 -19.26
CA GLN A 724 11.07 33.67 -19.97
C GLN A 724 10.26 34.59 -20.88
N PHE A 725 9.91 35.78 -20.39
CA PHE A 725 9.16 36.80 -21.13
C PHE A 725 9.95 37.32 -22.35
N GLY A 726 11.25 37.58 -22.20
CA GLY A 726 12.13 37.93 -23.32
C GLY A 726 12.38 36.79 -24.30
N GLY A 727 12.01 35.54 -23.96
CA GLY A 727 12.03 34.39 -24.86
C GLY A 727 10.80 34.27 -25.77
N LEU A 728 9.78 35.13 -25.59
CA LEU A 728 8.61 35.15 -26.47
C LEU A 728 9.00 35.57 -27.88
N THR A 729 8.49 34.84 -28.86
CA THR A 729 8.65 35.18 -30.28
C THR A 729 7.81 36.39 -30.65
N VAL A 730 8.19 37.08 -31.72
CA VAL A 730 7.42 38.21 -32.31
C VAL A 730 5.97 37.80 -32.60
N ALA A 731 5.75 36.60 -33.14
CA ALA A 731 4.41 36.09 -33.43
C ALA A 731 3.58 35.84 -32.16
N GLN A 732 4.19 35.28 -31.11
CA GLN A 732 3.52 35.10 -29.82
C GLN A 732 3.16 36.43 -29.17
N MET A 733 4.07 37.42 -29.19
CA MET A 733 3.82 38.75 -28.64
C MET A 733 2.64 39.45 -29.31
N GLY A 734 2.53 39.38 -30.65
CA GLY A 734 1.40 39.94 -31.38
C GLY A 734 0.07 39.21 -31.18
N SER A 735 0.10 37.96 -30.72
CA SER A 735 -1.10 37.17 -30.42
C SER A 735 -1.71 37.42 -29.03
N LEU A 736 -1.04 38.22 -28.19
CA LEU A 736 -1.47 38.47 -26.82
C LEU A 736 -2.75 39.30 -26.76
N SER A 737 -3.61 38.94 -25.80
CA SER A 737 -4.81 39.71 -25.48
C SER A 737 -4.48 40.98 -24.70
N THR A 738 -5.36 41.99 -24.78
CA THR A 738 -5.25 43.24 -24.01
C THR A 738 -5.21 43.00 -22.50
N ALA A 739 -5.91 41.96 -22.01
CA ALA A 739 -5.89 41.56 -20.60
C ALA A 739 -4.52 41.02 -20.17
N GLN A 740 -3.84 40.26 -21.02
CA GLN A 740 -2.48 39.78 -20.74
C GLN A 740 -1.47 40.93 -20.77
N VAL A 741 -1.58 41.84 -21.75
CA VAL A 741 -0.71 43.03 -21.86
C VAL A 741 -0.83 43.95 -20.65
N ALA A 742 -2.05 44.14 -20.13
CA ALA A 742 -2.28 44.90 -18.90
C ALA A 742 -1.62 44.28 -17.65
N THR A 743 -1.09 43.05 -17.72
CA THR A 743 -0.38 42.40 -16.59
C THR A 743 1.13 42.56 -16.60
N PHE A 744 1.72 43.03 -17.69
CA PHE A 744 3.17 43.20 -17.83
C PHE A 744 3.74 44.04 -16.68
N THR A 745 4.97 43.78 -16.30
CA THR A 745 5.73 44.66 -15.39
C THR A 745 6.53 45.67 -16.19
N SER A 746 6.90 46.79 -15.56
CA SER A 746 7.81 47.77 -16.17
C SER A 746 9.17 47.16 -16.52
N GLU A 747 9.64 46.18 -15.74
CA GLU A 747 10.89 45.45 -15.99
C GLU A 747 10.79 44.52 -17.21
N GLN A 748 9.69 43.76 -17.32
CA GLN A 748 9.41 42.93 -18.50
C GLN A 748 9.35 43.79 -19.76
N LEU A 749 8.60 44.90 -19.71
CA LEU A 749 8.44 45.81 -20.84
C LEU A 749 9.75 46.49 -21.23
N GLY A 750 10.53 46.99 -20.26
CA GLY A 750 11.83 47.62 -20.51
C GLY A 750 12.91 46.65 -21.03
N SER A 751 12.74 45.34 -20.83
CA SER A 751 13.66 44.31 -21.34
C SER A 751 13.39 43.89 -22.79
N LEU A 752 12.27 44.31 -23.39
CA LEU A 752 11.91 43.91 -24.75
C LEU A 752 12.78 44.59 -25.81
N ALA A 753 13.23 43.80 -26.80
CA ALA A 753 13.74 44.32 -28.05
C ALA A 753 12.63 45.09 -28.81
N THR A 754 13.03 46.09 -29.59
CA THR A 754 12.11 46.99 -30.32
C THR A 754 11.18 46.23 -31.26
N ASP A 755 11.70 45.25 -32.02
CA ASP A 755 10.90 44.45 -32.96
C ASP A 755 9.85 43.59 -32.25
N THR A 756 10.12 43.18 -31.01
CA THR A 756 9.16 42.42 -30.19
C THR A 756 8.12 43.35 -29.57
N LEU A 757 8.52 44.54 -29.11
CA LEU A 757 7.58 45.55 -28.62
C LEU A 757 6.59 45.99 -29.70
N ASN A 758 7.08 46.25 -30.91
CA ASN A 758 6.26 46.63 -32.07
C ASN A 758 5.44 45.46 -32.66
N ALA A 759 5.62 44.25 -32.15
CA ALA A 759 4.73 43.14 -32.49
C ALA A 759 3.34 43.31 -31.84
N LEU A 760 3.24 44.10 -30.76
CA LEU A 760 1.97 44.48 -30.16
C LEU A 760 1.22 45.42 -31.11
N GLY A 761 -0.08 45.17 -31.31
CA GLY A 761 -0.92 46.09 -32.07
C GLY A 761 -1.39 47.29 -31.23
N THR A 762 -1.93 48.29 -31.91
CA THR A 762 -2.51 49.51 -31.30
C THR A 762 -3.50 49.24 -30.17
N GLN A 763 -4.32 48.18 -30.24
CA GLN A 763 -5.24 47.80 -29.16
C GLN A 763 -4.53 47.30 -27.92
N GLN A 764 -3.42 46.57 -28.08
CA GLN A 764 -2.56 46.14 -26.99
C GLN A 764 -1.84 47.33 -26.35
N PHE A 765 -1.35 48.29 -27.14
CA PHE A 765 -0.78 49.54 -26.62
C PHE A 765 -1.79 50.36 -25.83
N ALA A 766 -3.04 50.45 -26.29
CA ALA A 766 -4.12 51.11 -25.55
C ALA A 766 -4.42 50.45 -24.19
N ALA A 767 -4.07 49.17 -24.02
CA ALA A 767 -4.23 48.44 -22.76
C ALA A 767 -3.06 48.65 -21.78
N LEU A 768 -1.96 49.30 -22.19
CA LEU A 768 -0.85 49.62 -21.31
C LEU A 768 -1.24 50.67 -20.28
N THR A 769 -0.85 50.39 -19.04
CA THR A 769 -1.05 51.27 -17.88
C THR A 769 0.08 52.28 -17.77
N SER A 770 -0.17 53.38 -17.06
CA SER A 770 0.85 54.40 -16.77
C SER A 770 2.08 53.85 -16.04
N ALA A 771 1.88 52.90 -15.11
CA ALA A 771 2.98 52.25 -14.42
C ALA A 771 3.89 51.46 -15.39
N GLN A 772 3.30 50.78 -16.38
CA GLN A 772 4.05 50.03 -17.39
C GLN A 772 4.82 50.96 -18.32
N VAL A 773 4.16 51.99 -18.86
CA VAL A 773 4.74 52.95 -19.81
C VAL A 773 5.90 53.75 -19.21
N SER A 774 5.90 53.99 -17.89
CA SER A 774 7.05 54.58 -17.20
C SER A 774 8.35 53.75 -17.30
N GLY A 775 8.25 52.46 -17.64
CA GLY A 775 9.38 51.55 -17.84
C GLY A 775 9.98 51.57 -19.25
N PHE A 776 9.43 52.34 -20.20
CA PHE A 776 9.99 52.43 -21.55
C PHE A 776 11.39 53.06 -21.55
N THR A 777 12.28 52.43 -22.32
CA THR A 777 13.62 52.95 -22.57
C THR A 777 13.58 53.99 -23.71
N THR A 778 14.60 54.84 -23.80
CA THR A 778 14.72 55.81 -24.89
C THR A 778 14.81 55.14 -26.26
N GLN A 779 15.46 53.98 -26.35
CA GLN A 779 15.55 53.21 -27.60
C GLN A 779 14.18 52.65 -28.02
N GLN A 780 13.39 52.18 -27.06
CA GLN A 780 12.02 51.74 -27.34
C GLN A 780 11.17 52.91 -27.81
N MET A 781 11.21 54.05 -27.13
CA MET A 781 10.46 55.26 -27.53
C MET A 781 10.78 55.72 -28.95
N GLN A 782 12.05 55.67 -29.36
CA GLN A 782 12.47 56.05 -30.72
C GLN A 782 12.03 55.06 -31.80
N ALA A 783 11.75 53.82 -31.42
CA ALA A 783 11.38 52.76 -32.35
C ALA A 783 9.86 52.52 -32.41
N LEU A 784 9.07 53.17 -31.54
CA LEU A 784 7.61 53.03 -31.54
C LEU A 784 7.02 53.55 -32.83
N GLU A 785 5.97 52.90 -33.31
CA GLU A 785 5.14 53.46 -34.36
C GLU A 785 4.29 54.60 -33.78
N SER A 786 4.18 55.72 -34.50
CA SER A 786 3.45 56.90 -33.99
C SER A 786 1.96 56.60 -33.74
N ALA A 787 1.38 55.61 -34.44
CA ALA A 787 0.02 55.12 -34.18
C ALA A 787 -0.12 54.39 -32.82
N ASP A 788 0.92 53.66 -32.41
CA ASP A 788 0.94 52.96 -31.11
C ASP A 788 1.14 53.94 -29.96
N LEU A 789 1.98 54.97 -30.15
CA LEU A 789 2.12 56.07 -29.21
C LEU A 789 0.79 56.83 -29.05
N ALA A 790 0.11 57.12 -30.15
CA ALA A 790 -1.20 57.78 -30.15
C ALA A 790 -2.30 56.91 -29.50
N ALA A 791 -2.13 55.58 -29.48
CA ALA A 791 -3.06 54.67 -28.81
C ALA A 791 -2.95 54.69 -27.27
N LEU A 792 -1.84 55.21 -26.71
CA LEU A 792 -1.64 55.26 -25.26
C LEU A 792 -2.67 56.14 -24.55
N SER A 793 -3.06 55.75 -23.33
CA SER A 793 -3.95 56.59 -22.53
C SER A 793 -3.29 57.92 -22.14
N THR A 794 -4.09 58.96 -21.88
CA THR A 794 -3.58 60.26 -21.40
C THR A 794 -2.77 60.12 -20.10
N GLY A 795 -3.16 59.18 -19.22
CA GLY A 795 -2.40 58.89 -18.00
C GLY A 795 -1.05 58.24 -18.28
N ALA A 796 -0.94 57.43 -19.34
CA ALA A 796 0.32 56.84 -19.78
C ALA A 796 1.27 57.90 -20.37
N ILE A 797 0.77 58.79 -21.23
CA ILE A 797 1.54 59.93 -21.76
C ILE A 797 2.06 60.82 -20.61
N GLY A 798 1.20 61.16 -19.65
CA GLY A 798 1.60 61.94 -18.47
C GLY A 798 2.59 61.23 -17.54
N SER A 799 2.78 59.91 -17.69
CA SER A 799 3.75 59.12 -16.91
C SER A 799 5.09 58.87 -17.60
N LEU A 800 5.26 59.34 -18.85
CA LEU A 800 6.52 59.25 -19.57
C LEU A 800 7.64 59.96 -18.80
N THR A 801 8.81 59.32 -18.74
CA THR A 801 9.99 59.97 -18.15
C THR A 801 10.47 61.14 -19.01
N LEU A 802 11.21 62.08 -18.44
CA LEU A 802 11.76 63.21 -19.22
C LEU A 802 12.63 62.74 -20.39
N ALA A 803 13.41 61.68 -20.19
CA ALA A 803 14.21 61.07 -21.24
C ALA A 803 13.35 60.45 -22.35
N ALA A 804 12.23 59.82 -21.99
CA ALA A 804 11.27 59.28 -22.95
C ALA A 804 10.59 60.38 -23.78
N VAL A 805 10.19 61.50 -23.14
CA VAL A 805 9.61 62.66 -23.84
C VAL A 805 10.64 63.29 -24.80
N HIS A 806 11.90 63.43 -24.38
CA HIS A 806 12.95 63.94 -25.23
C HIS A 806 13.36 62.97 -26.36
N ALA A 807 13.01 61.68 -26.23
CA ALA A 807 13.27 60.67 -27.25
C ALA A 807 12.21 60.64 -28.37
N LEU A 808 11.08 61.34 -28.20
CA LEU A 808 10.01 61.45 -29.21
C LEU A 808 10.49 62.19 -30.47
N GLY A 809 10.20 61.64 -31.64
CA GLY A 809 10.38 62.34 -32.91
C GLY A 809 9.32 63.43 -33.13
N THR A 810 9.51 64.28 -34.13
CA THR A 810 8.51 65.31 -34.51
C THR A 810 7.21 64.70 -35.04
N GLU A 811 7.30 63.60 -35.79
CA GLU A 811 6.12 62.84 -36.24
C GLU A 811 5.32 62.26 -35.07
N ASP A 812 6.00 61.85 -33.98
CA ASP A 812 5.36 61.37 -32.77
C ASP A 812 4.62 62.50 -32.04
N ILE A 813 5.23 63.69 -31.97
CA ILE A 813 4.60 64.90 -31.43
C ILE A 813 3.33 65.24 -32.22
N ILE A 814 3.37 65.15 -33.55
CA ILE A 814 2.19 65.41 -34.41
C ILE A 814 1.11 64.33 -34.27
N ALA A 815 1.50 63.06 -34.05
CA ALA A 815 0.54 61.96 -33.94
C ALA A 815 -0.26 61.97 -32.62
N LEU A 816 0.22 62.66 -31.58
CA LEU A 816 -0.49 62.77 -30.31
C LEU A 816 -1.79 63.56 -30.47
N THR A 817 -2.83 63.11 -29.76
CA THR A 817 -4.08 63.85 -29.69
C THR A 817 -3.97 65.06 -28.77
N THR A 818 -4.77 66.09 -29.03
CA THR A 818 -4.91 67.28 -28.16
C THR A 818 -5.19 66.95 -26.69
N ARG A 819 -5.92 65.86 -26.42
CA ARG A 819 -6.17 65.40 -25.05
C ARG A 819 -4.91 64.80 -24.41
N GLN A 820 -4.07 64.09 -25.16
CA GLN A 820 -2.79 63.58 -24.67
C GLN A 820 -1.81 64.72 -24.40
N PHE A 821 -1.78 65.76 -25.25
CA PHE A 821 -0.99 66.96 -24.98
C PHE A 821 -1.35 67.65 -23.68
N SER A 822 -2.63 67.74 -23.35
CA SER A 822 -3.08 68.31 -22.07
C SER A 822 -2.59 67.53 -20.83
N ALA A 823 -2.11 66.29 -21.02
CA ALA A 823 -1.63 65.44 -19.94
C ALA A 823 -0.13 65.62 -19.64
N PHE A 824 0.62 66.37 -20.47
CA PHE A 824 2.02 66.68 -20.16
C PHE A 824 2.12 67.55 -18.89
N SER A 825 2.96 67.08 -17.96
CA SER A 825 3.33 67.85 -16.78
C SER A 825 4.23 69.02 -17.13
N SER A 826 4.33 70.00 -16.23
CA SER A 826 5.27 71.12 -16.37
C SER A 826 6.73 70.67 -16.58
N ALA A 827 7.16 69.61 -15.91
CA ALA A 827 8.52 69.09 -16.08
C ALA A 827 8.75 68.50 -17.48
N GLN A 828 7.76 67.76 -18.01
CA GLN A 828 7.82 67.19 -19.36
C GLN A 828 7.75 68.28 -20.43
N ALA A 829 6.88 69.27 -20.29
CA ALA A 829 6.80 70.40 -21.21
C ALA A 829 8.12 71.18 -21.27
N ALA A 830 8.76 71.44 -20.12
CA ALA A 830 10.08 72.08 -20.05
C ALA A 830 11.19 71.27 -20.73
N SER A 831 11.02 69.94 -20.86
CA SER A 831 12.00 69.06 -21.50
C SER A 831 11.93 69.01 -23.02
N PHE A 832 10.92 69.62 -23.65
CA PHE A 832 10.83 69.62 -25.12
C PHE A 832 12.00 70.35 -25.77
N SER A 833 12.56 69.74 -26.82
CA SER A 833 13.53 70.40 -27.69
C SER A 833 12.86 71.49 -28.53
N SER A 834 13.64 72.42 -29.09
CA SER A 834 13.11 73.44 -30.01
C SER A 834 12.44 72.84 -31.23
N GLU A 835 12.95 71.71 -31.72
CA GLU A 835 12.38 70.98 -32.86
C GLU A 835 11.04 70.33 -32.49
N GLN A 836 10.95 69.71 -31.30
CA GLN A 836 9.70 69.17 -30.79
C GLN A 836 8.65 70.28 -30.55
N LEU A 837 9.04 71.41 -29.96
CA LEU A 837 8.14 72.56 -29.78
C LEU A 837 7.64 73.11 -31.12
N GLY A 838 8.50 73.19 -32.14
CA GLY A 838 8.11 73.61 -33.48
C GLY A 838 7.14 72.66 -34.19
N ALA A 839 7.15 71.37 -33.83
CA ALA A 839 6.23 70.36 -34.37
C ALA A 839 4.86 70.34 -33.67
N ILE A 840 4.68 71.02 -32.53
CA ILE A 840 3.39 71.08 -31.83
C ILE A 840 2.36 71.84 -32.67
N GLU A 841 1.24 71.20 -33.00
CA GLU A 841 0.15 71.88 -33.69
C GLU A 841 -0.48 72.97 -32.82
N THR A 842 -1.04 74.00 -33.46
CA THR A 842 -1.62 75.16 -32.75
C THR A 842 -2.74 74.77 -31.78
N GLN A 843 -3.52 73.74 -32.09
CA GLN A 843 -4.59 73.23 -31.23
C GLN A 843 -4.03 72.54 -29.98
N ASP A 844 -2.93 71.80 -30.13
CA ASP A 844 -2.27 71.07 -29.05
C ASP A 844 -1.51 72.00 -28.12
N LEU A 845 -0.86 73.03 -28.68
CA LEU A 845 -0.24 74.09 -27.90
C LEU A 845 -1.27 74.84 -27.05
N ALA A 846 -2.46 75.11 -27.60
CA ALA A 846 -3.57 75.72 -26.86
C ALA A 846 -4.12 74.80 -25.75
N ALA A 847 -3.94 73.48 -25.87
CA ALA A 847 -4.36 72.50 -24.87
C ALA A 847 -3.36 72.31 -23.72
N LEU A 848 -2.11 72.81 -23.85
CA LEU A 848 -1.17 72.80 -22.75
C LEU A 848 -1.70 73.61 -21.56
N THR A 849 -1.54 73.07 -20.35
CA THR A 849 -1.94 73.79 -19.15
C THR A 849 -1.13 75.09 -19.01
N PRO A 850 -1.72 76.18 -18.45
CA PRO A 850 -0.97 77.42 -18.21
C PRO A 850 0.31 77.19 -17.40
N SER A 851 0.29 76.26 -16.43
CA SER A 851 1.47 75.84 -15.68
C SER A 851 2.55 75.13 -16.51
N ALA A 852 2.16 74.37 -17.54
CA ALA A 852 3.11 73.70 -18.44
C ALA A 852 3.76 74.68 -19.41
N LEU A 853 2.99 75.65 -19.92
CA LEU A 853 3.55 76.73 -20.74
C LEU A 853 4.48 77.64 -19.92
N ARG A 854 4.10 77.98 -18.69
CA ARG A 854 4.95 78.77 -17.76
C ARG A 854 6.28 78.10 -17.43
N SER A 855 6.36 76.76 -17.45
CA SER A 855 7.62 76.06 -17.18
C SER A 855 8.62 76.06 -18.33
N LEU A 856 8.23 76.49 -19.53
CA LEU A 856 9.16 76.68 -20.64
C LEU A 856 10.15 77.79 -20.30
N ASN A 857 11.41 77.66 -20.71
CA ASN A 857 12.37 78.73 -20.54
C ASN A 857 12.12 79.87 -21.56
N PRO A 858 12.65 81.08 -21.35
CA PRO A 858 12.43 82.21 -22.27
C PRO A 858 12.81 81.93 -23.73
N SER A 859 13.86 81.14 -23.99
CA SER A 859 14.25 80.78 -25.36
C SER A 859 13.31 79.78 -26.03
N GLN A 860 12.66 78.89 -25.26
CA GLN A 860 11.64 77.98 -25.77
C GLN A 860 10.35 78.74 -26.15
N ILE A 861 9.95 79.74 -25.34
CA ILE A 861 8.80 80.61 -25.64
C ILE A 861 9.08 81.48 -26.86
N ALA A 862 10.26 82.11 -26.93
CA ALA A 862 10.68 82.91 -28.09
C ALA A 862 10.93 82.07 -29.36
N GLY A 863 11.13 80.76 -29.21
CA GLY A 863 11.30 79.83 -30.32
C GLY A 863 10.00 79.31 -30.93
N LEU A 864 8.83 79.67 -30.38
CA LEU A 864 7.54 79.35 -30.96
C LEU A 864 7.35 80.11 -32.28
N SER A 865 6.72 79.47 -33.26
CA SER A 865 6.37 80.16 -34.51
C SER A 865 5.30 81.23 -34.27
N THR A 866 5.21 82.21 -35.17
CA THR A 866 4.18 83.26 -35.09
C THR A 866 2.75 82.71 -35.10
N GLN A 867 2.50 81.60 -35.81
CA GLN A 867 1.21 80.90 -35.78
C GLN A 867 0.91 80.24 -34.42
N GLN A 868 1.94 79.66 -33.79
CA GLN A 868 1.84 79.10 -32.44
C GLN A 868 1.63 80.19 -31.38
N MET A 869 2.30 81.33 -31.52
CA MET A 869 2.09 82.50 -30.67
C MET A 869 0.66 83.02 -30.77
N ALA A 870 0.11 83.11 -31.99
CA ALA A 870 -1.28 83.51 -32.22
C ALA A 870 -2.31 82.53 -31.62
N ALA A 871 -1.94 81.26 -31.44
CA ALA A 871 -2.80 80.23 -30.86
C ALA A 871 -2.85 80.24 -29.33
N LEU A 872 -1.97 81.02 -28.67
CA LEU A 872 -1.95 81.09 -27.21
C LEU A 872 -3.25 81.68 -26.65
N THR A 873 -3.80 81.00 -25.64
CA THR A 873 -5.03 81.42 -25.00
C THR A 873 -4.79 82.56 -24.00
N PRO A 874 -5.83 83.37 -23.68
CA PRO A 874 -5.73 84.41 -22.65
C PRO A 874 -5.29 83.89 -21.27
N ALA A 875 -5.67 82.66 -20.92
CA ALA A 875 -5.25 82.04 -19.65
C ALA A 875 -3.75 81.72 -19.65
N GLN A 876 -3.24 81.17 -20.75
CA GLN A 876 -1.82 80.84 -20.91
C GLN A 876 -0.93 82.09 -20.85
N VAL A 877 -1.27 83.14 -21.62
CA VAL A 877 -0.50 84.41 -21.64
C VAL A 877 -0.46 85.08 -20.27
N SER A 878 -1.54 85.04 -19.49
CA SER A 878 -1.59 85.61 -18.15
C SER A 878 -0.62 84.96 -17.15
N THR A 879 -0.18 83.73 -17.43
CA THR A 879 0.73 82.97 -16.58
C THR A 879 2.18 82.99 -17.02
N LEU A 880 2.53 83.68 -18.11
CA LEU A 880 3.93 83.84 -18.50
C LEU A 880 4.71 84.60 -17.42
N THR A 881 6.02 84.45 -17.41
CA THR A 881 6.91 85.26 -16.58
C THR A 881 7.28 86.54 -17.32
N THR A 882 7.73 87.55 -16.60
CA THR A 882 8.30 88.77 -17.20
C THR A 882 9.45 88.46 -18.14
N ASP A 883 10.30 87.49 -17.80
CA ASP A 883 11.43 87.08 -18.64
C ASP A 883 10.98 86.38 -19.93
N GLN A 884 9.91 85.57 -19.86
CA GLN A 884 9.33 84.93 -21.06
C GLN A 884 8.70 85.98 -21.99
N VAL A 885 7.99 86.96 -21.45
CA VAL A 885 7.37 88.04 -22.26
C VAL A 885 8.44 88.97 -22.84
N ALA A 886 9.45 89.33 -22.05
CA ALA A 886 10.54 90.20 -22.50
C ALA A 886 11.39 89.56 -23.61
N ALA A 887 11.48 88.22 -23.64
CA ALA A 887 12.22 87.48 -24.67
C ALA A 887 11.50 87.39 -26.04
N LEU A 888 10.22 87.76 -26.12
CA LEU A 888 9.46 87.71 -27.37
C LEU A 888 9.96 88.76 -28.38
N SER A 889 9.88 88.47 -29.68
CA SER A 889 10.07 89.52 -30.67
C SER A 889 8.84 90.45 -30.70
N THR A 890 8.99 91.64 -31.28
CA THR A 890 7.83 92.52 -31.53
C THR A 890 6.83 91.85 -32.49
N GLU A 891 7.30 91.05 -33.44
CA GLU A 891 6.43 90.28 -34.33
C GLU A 891 5.58 89.26 -33.53
N ASP A 892 6.18 88.57 -32.55
CA ASP A 892 5.46 87.61 -31.70
C ASP A 892 4.47 88.30 -30.75
N LEU A 893 4.84 89.46 -30.19
CA LEU A 893 3.94 90.27 -29.36
C LEU A 893 2.73 90.75 -30.16
N ASN A 894 2.94 91.14 -31.41
CA ASN A 894 1.85 91.54 -32.32
C ASN A 894 1.06 90.33 -32.85
N ALA A 895 1.67 89.15 -32.94
CA ALA A 895 0.99 87.91 -33.31
C ALA A 895 0.04 87.40 -32.21
N LEU A 896 0.28 87.73 -30.94
CA LEU A 896 -0.71 87.54 -29.89
C LEU A 896 -1.98 88.30 -30.27
N GLY A 897 -3.16 87.67 -30.33
CA GLY A 897 -4.39 88.45 -30.52
C GLY A 897 -4.58 89.50 -29.42
N THR A 898 -5.40 90.53 -29.68
CA THR A 898 -5.67 91.59 -28.68
C THR A 898 -6.25 91.04 -27.37
N ALA A 899 -7.05 89.96 -27.42
CA ALA A 899 -7.60 89.33 -26.22
C ALA A 899 -6.56 88.60 -25.33
N PRO A 900 -5.63 87.78 -25.86
CA PRO A 900 -4.50 87.30 -25.08
C PRO A 900 -3.56 88.42 -24.61
N PHE A 901 -3.24 89.40 -25.46
CA PHE A 901 -2.35 90.50 -25.15
C PHE A 901 -2.85 91.35 -23.96
N LEU A 902 -4.17 91.59 -23.89
CA LEU A 902 -4.84 92.23 -22.76
C LEU A 902 -4.59 91.57 -21.41
N ARG A 903 -4.23 90.28 -21.39
CA ARG A 903 -3.96 89.54 -20.15
C ARG A 903 -2.53 89.70 -19.65
N LEU A 904 -1.69 90.42 -20.37
CA LEU A 904 -0.39 90.85 -19.85
C LEU A 904 -0.60 91.69 -18.60
N THR A 905 0.13 91.38 -17.53
CA THR A 905 0.05 92.16 -16.30
C THR A 905 0.79 93.49 -16.47
N THR A 906 0.57 94.43 -15.55
CA THR A 906 1.38 95.66 -15.50
C THR A 906 2.88 95.37 -15.40
N ALA A 907 3.27 94.30 -14.68
CA ALA A 907 4.66 93.83 -14.63
C ALA A 907 5.17 93.31 -15.98
N HIS A 908 4.32 92.66 -16.79
CA HIS A 908 4.70 92.25 -18.15
C HIS A 908 4.94 93.47 -19.05
N ILE A 909 4.05 94.47 -19.00
CA ILE A 909 4.20 95.70 -19.80
C ILE A 909 5.46 96.46 -19.40
N ALA A 910 5.74 96.60 -18.11
CA ALA A 910 6.98 97.23 -17.62
C ALA A 910 8.25 96.45 -18.01
N ALA A 911 8.15 95.13 -18.22
CA ALA A 911 9.28 94.29 -18.64
C ALA A 911 9.58 94.36 -20.15
N LEU A 912 8.68 94.93 -20.96
CA LEU A 912 8.92 95.10 -22.39
C LEU A 912 10.07 96.09 -22.63
N SER A 913 10.85 95.85 -23.68
CA SER A 913 11.87 96.80 -24.12
C SER A 913 11.23 98.04 -24.75
N VAL A 914 12.01 99.12 -24.79
CA VAL A 914 11.64 100.37 -25.47
C VAL A 914 11.30 100.12 -26.95
N ASP A 915 12.00 99.19 -27.59
CA ASP A 915 11.79 98.83 -29.00
C ASP A 915 10.48 98.03 -29.21
N GLN A 916 10.18 97.11 -28.29
CA GLN A 916 8.92 96.34 -28.30
C GLN A 916 7.70 97.24 -28.11
N ILE A 917 7.77 98.23 -27.22
CA ILE A 917 6.70 99.21 -27.01
C ILE A 917 6.53 100.13 -28.22
N GLY A 918 7.63 100.64 -28.78
CA GLY A 918 7.58 101.58 -29.91
C GLY A 918 7.09 100.96 -31.22
N HIS A 919 7.18 99.64 -31.38
CA HIS A 919 6.73 98.91 -32.58
C HIS A 919 5.50 98.02 -32.32
N LEU A 920 4.82 98.22 -31.19
CA LEU A 920 3.57 97.54 -30.91
C LEU A 920 2.48 98.04 -31.87
N ALA A 921 1.71 97.13 -32.45
CA ALA A 921 0.60 97.48 -33.32
C ALA A 921 -0.41 98.36 -32.57
N THR A 922 -0.99 99.35 -33.26
CA THR A 922 -1.93 100.31 -32.68
C THR A 922 -3.16 99.64 -32.08
N ASP A 923 -3.64 98.55 -32.66
CA ASP A 923 -4.77 97.76 -32.12
C ASP A 923 -4.45 97.13 -30.75
N HIS A 924 -3.21 96.68 -30.52
CA HIS A 924 -2.77 96.14 -29.23
C HIS A 924 -2.54 97.23 -28.20
N PHE A 925 -2.07 98.39 -28.65
CA PHE A 925 -1.89 99.55 -27.79
C PHE A 925 -3.25 100.13 -27.35
N ALA A 926 -4.22 100.23 -28.26
CA ALA A 926 -5.56 100.76 -28.01
C ALA A 926 -6.38 99.93 -27.01
N VAL A 927 -6.06 98.64 -26.86
CA VAL A 927 -6.74 97.80 -25.87
C VAL A 927 -6.14 97.88 -24.47
N LEU A 928 -4.92 98.41 -24.28
CA LEU A 928 -4.29 98.46 -22.96
C LEU A 928 -5.19 99.11 -21.90
N SER A 929 -5.29 98.49 -20.73
CA SER A 929 -5.97 99.10 -19.59
C SER A 929 -5.21 100.33 -19.09
N THR A 930 -5.92 101.22 -18.38
CA THR A 930 -5.31 102.38 -17.72
C THR A 930 -4.15 101.99 -16.82
N GLY A 931 -4.27 100.89 -16.08
CA GLY A 931 -3.20 100.37 -15.23
C GLY A 931 -1.97 99.89 -16.01
N GLN A 932 -2.15 99.38 -17.22
CA GLN A 932 -1.04 98.98 -18.10
C GLN A 932 -0.36 100.20 -18.73
N ILE A 933 -1.12 101.24 -19.09
CA ILE A 933 -0.56 102.52 -19.58
C ILE A 933 0.28 103.19 -18.48
N SER A 934 -0.22 103.22 -17.24
CA SER A 934 0.55 103.74 -16.09
C SER A 934 1.75 102.89 -15.70
N ALA A 935 1.84 101.65 -16.20
CA ALA A 935 2.98 100.77 -15.94
C ALA A 935 4.11 100.98 -16.95
N LEU A 936 3.92 101.80 -17.98
CA LEU A 936 4.98 102.20 -18.88
C LEU A 936 6.03 102.98 -18.09
N THR A 937 7.29 102.61 -18.27
CA THR A 937 8.40 103.44 -17.82
C THR A 937 8.46 104.69 -18.70
N THR A 938 8.99 105.78 -18.16
CA THR A 938 9.18 107.02 -18.93
C THR A 938 10.01 106.83 -20.20
N ALA A 939 10.94 105.87 -20.21
CA ALA A 939 11.69 105.51 -21.43
C ALA A 939 10.81 104.81 -22.48
N GLN A 940 9.90 103.92 -22.07
CA GLN A 940 8.94 103.27 -22.95
C GLN A 940 7.88 104.28 -23.46
N ALA A 941 7.35 105.15 -22.59
CA ALA A 941 6.40 106.18 -22.97
C ALA A 941 6.98 107.18 -23.97
N ARG A 942 8.28 107.52 -23.84
CA ARG A 942 9.00 108.33 -24.82
C ARG A 942 9.23 107.63 -26.16
N ALA A 943 9.16 106.30 -26.21
CA ALA A 943 9.32 105.56 -27.47
C ALA A 943 7.99 105.31 -28.20
N LEU A 944 6.86 105.79 -27.67
CA LEU A 944 5.59 105.72 -28.37
C LEU A 944 5.68 106.47 -29.70
N SER A 945 5.30 105.80 -30.79
CA SER A 945 5.14 106.46 -32.08
C SER A 945 3.97 107.44 -32.01
N THR A 946 3.93 108.42 -32.93
CA THR A 946 2.77 109.32 -33.05
C THR A 946 1.48 108.54 -33.36
N GLU A 947 1.58 107.39 -34.03
CA GLU A 947 0.44 106.50 -34.28
C GLU A 947 -0.03 105.78 -33.01
N ASN A 948 0.88 105.37 -32.12
CA ASN A 948 0.50 104.81 -30.81
C ASN A 948 -0.17 105.87 -29.92
N ILE A 949 0.26 107.13 -30.00
CA ILE A 949 -0.34 108.24 -29.27
C ILE A 949 -1.76 108.48 -29.77
N VAL A 950 -1.97 108.59 -31.10
CA VAL A 950 -3.31 108.74 -31.70
C VAL A 950 -4.23 107.54 -31.40
N ALA A 951 -3.65 106.35 -31.20
CA ALA A 951 -4.41 105.16 -30.83
C ALA A 951 -4.85 105.15 -29.35
N LEU A 952 -4.45 106.13 -28.54
CA LEU A 952 -4.90 106.23 -27.16
C LEU A 952 -6.40 106.57 -27.13
N THR A 953 -7.11 105.84 -26.28
CA THR A 953 -8.49 106.17 -25.98
C THR A 953 -8.56 107.23 -24.90
N THR A 954 -9.64 108.00 -24.87
CA THR A 954 -9.90 108.97 -23.78
C THR A 954 -9.97 108.31 -22.40
N GLN A 955 -10.19 106.99 -22.32
CA GLN A 955 -10.09 106.26 -21.05
C GLN A 955 -8.65 105.99 -20.63
N GLN A 956 -7.72 105.82 -21.57
CA GLN A 956 -6.30 105.52 -21.31
C GLN A 956 -5.47 106.75 -20.96
N VAL A 957 -5.80 107.92 -21.53
CA VAL A 957 -5.05 109.19 -21.32
C VAL A 957 -4.85 109.54 -19.84
N PRO A 958 -5.84 109.38 -18.92
CA PRO A 958 -5.60 109.57 -17.48
C PRO A 958 -4.53 108.65 -16.87
N GLY A 959 -4.18 107.55 -17.53
CA GLY A 959 -3.11 106.64 -17.11
C GLY A 959 -1.71 107.11 -17.48
N LEU A 960 -1.54 108.12 -18.35
CA LEU A 960 -0.23 108.70 -18.65
C LEU A 960 0.28 109.52 -17.47
N GLU A 961 1.47 109.18 -16.97
CA GLU A 961 2.07 109.96 -15.90
C GLU A 961 2.52 111.33 -16.42
N THR A 962 2.53 112.34 -15.54
CA THR A 962 3.01 113.67 -15.91
C THR A 962 4.48 113.67 -16.34
N ALA A 963 5.28 112.75 -15.78
CA ALA A 963 6.67 112.54 -16.19
C ALA A 963 6.77 112.01 -17.62
N ASP A 964 5.84 111.13 -18.02
CA ASP A 964 5.79 110.56 -19.36
C ASP A 964 5.44 111.63 -20.39
N ILE A 965 4.36 112.39 -20.16
CA ILE A 965 3.93 113.50 -21.03
C ILE A 965 5.03 114.55 -21.16
N ALA A 966 5.69 114.93 -20.06
CA ALA A 966 6.78 115.90 -20.08
C ALA A 966 8.05 115.39 -20.79
N SER A 967 8.21 114.07 -20.92
CA SER A 967 9.36 113.46 -21.60
C SER A 967 9.18 113.32 -23.13
N MET A 968 7.96 113.50 -23.62
CA MET A 968 7.60 113.40 -25.04
C MET A 968 8.19 114.56 -25.87
N GLY A 969 8.56 114.27 -27.11
CA GLY A 969 8.97 115.27 -28.08
C GLY A 969 7.80 116.11 -28.59
N THR A 970 8.08 117.26 -29.20
CA THR A 970 7.06 118.17 -29.74
C THR A 970 6.11 117.50 -30.73
N HIS A 971 6.61 116.59 -31.57
CA HIS A 971 5.77 115.81 -32.49
C HIS A 971 4.87 114.77 -31.79
N GLN A 972 5.32 114.19 -30.68
CA GLN A 972 4.52 113.26 -29.87
C GLN A 972 3.42 114.00 -29.13
N ILE A 973 3.74 115.15 -28.52
CA ILE A 973 2.75 116.02 -27.86
C ILE A 973 1.74 116.57 -28.89
N ALA A 974 2.20 116.95 -30.08
CA ALA A 974 1.33 117.40 -31.16
C ALA A 974 0.43 116.30 -31.76
N ALA A 975 0.75 115.03 -31.54
CA ALA A 975 -0.06 113.92 -32.03
C ALA A 975 -1.33 113.71 -31.20
N PHE A 976 -1.43 114.31 -30.01
CA PHE A 976 -2.66 114.24 -29.21
C PHE A 976 -3.81 114.99 -29.91
N GLU A 977 -4.93 114.31 -30.08
CA GLU A 977 -6.16 114.89 -30.59
C GLU A 977 -6.90 115.65 -29.48
N GLY A 978 -7.74 116.63 -29.86
CA GLY A 978 -8.41 117.48 -28.86
C GLY A 978 -9.32 116.71 -27.88
N SER A 979 -9.87 115.56 -28.29
CA SER A 979 -10.61 114.67 -27.39
C SER A 979 -9.72 114.06 -26.30
N GLU A 980 -8.47 113.74 -26.60
CA GLU A 980 -7.50 113.20 -25.65
C GLU A 980 -7.01 114.29 -24.70
N VAL A 981 -6.68 115.47 -25.24
CA VAL A 981 -6.27 116.63 -24.43
C VAL A 981 -7.40 117.06 -23.49
N SER A 982 -8.67 116.93 -23.90
CA SER A 982 -9.83 117.33 -23.08
C SER A 982 -10.02 116.52 -21.79
N VAL A 983 -9.51 115.29 -21.74
CA VAL A 983 -9.60 114.42 -20.56
C VAL A 983 -8.35 114.46 -19.68
N MET A 984 -7.34 115.24 -20.07
CA MET A 984 -6.14 115.44 -19.26
C MET A 984 -6.49 116.20 -17.98
N SER A 985 -5.95 115.72 -16.85
CA SER A 985 -6.02 116.44 -15.58
C SER A 985 -5.23 117.76 -15.66
N GLY A 986 -5.50 118.69 -14.75
CA GLY A 986 -4.74 119.95 -14.68
C GLY A 986 -3.22 119.75 -14.55
N ALA A 987 -2.78 118.66 -13.89
CA ALA A 987 -1.36 118.31 -13.79
C ALA A 987 -0.79 117.74 -15.11
N GLN A 988 -1.58 116.96 -15.85
CA GLN A 988 -1.19 116.47 -17.18
C GLN A 988 -1.14 117.60 -18.21
N LEU A 989 -2.10 118.54 -18.16
CA LEU A 989 -2.07 119.76 -18.99
C LEU A 989 -0.87 120.66 -18.64
N ALA A 990 -0.47 120.74 -17.37
CA ALA A 990 0.76 121.46 -16.99
C ALA A 990 2.04 120.77 -17.53
N ALA A 991 2.01 119.44 -17.68
CA ALA A 991 3.08 118.67 -18.32
C ALA A 991 2.99 118.68 -19.86
N PHE A 992 1.88 119.15 -20.43
CA PHE A 992 1.65 119.27 -21.87
C PHE A 992 2.32 120.55 -22.40
N LEU A 993 3.63 120.48 -22.65
CA LEU A 993 4.48 121.62 -22.96
C LEU A 993 4.35 122.09 -24.43
N LEU A 994 3.12 122.28 -24.89
CA LEU A 994 2.82 122.78 -26.23
C LEU A 994 1.48 123.51 -26.23
N ALA A 995 1.49 124.81 -26.46
CA ALA A 995 0.30 125.64 -26.47
C ALA A 995 0.18 126.42 -27.78
N THR A 996 -1.04 126.69 -28.22
CA THR A 996 -1.25 127.18 -29.60
C THR A 996 -1.90 128.55 -29.59
N PRO A 997 -1.21 129.64 -29.97
CA PRO A 997 -1.88 130.87 -30.37
C PRO A 997 -1.79 131.17 -31.87
N LEU A 998 -2.72 131.99 -32.37
CA LEU A 998 -2.65 132.59 -33.70
C LEU A 998 -1.71 133.81 -33.71
N MET A 999 -0.77 133.82 -34.65
CA MET A 999 0.20 134.87 -34.89
C MET A 999 0.04 135.46 -36.28
N LEU A 1000 0.23 136.77 -36.39
CA LEU A 1000 0.19 137.54 -37.63
C LEU A 1000 1.58 138.06 -37.97
N ASP A 1001 1.97 137.87 -39.22
CA ASP A 1001 3.19 138.44 -39.80
C ASP A 1001 2.93 139.92 -40.10
N LEU A 1002 3.51 140.84 -39.33
CA LEU A 1002 3.19 142.28 -39.47
C LEU A 1002 4.24 143.04 -40.28
N ASP A 1003 5.45 142.51 -40.45
CA ASP A 1003 6.53 143.16 -41.20
C ASP A 1003 6.73 142.59 -42.63
N GLY A 1004 6.13 141.43 -42.92
CA GLY A 1004 6.16 140.76 -44.21
C GLY A 1004 7.34 139.81 -44.40
N HIS A 1005 8.01 139.38 -43.33
CA HIS A 1005 9.15 138.45 -43.36
C HIS A 1005 8.78 137.00 -43.03
N GLY A 1006 7.50 136.72 -42.81
CA GLY A 1006 6.98 135.44 -42.34
C GLY A 1006 6.96 135.38 -40.81
N ILE A 1007 6.22 134.42 -40.26
CA ILE A 1007 6.07 134.28 -38.80
C ILE A 1007 7.40 133.83 -38.18
N ASN A 1008 7.94 134.65 -37.28
CA ASN A 1008 9.11 134.35 -36.49
C ASN A 1008 8.75 134.19 -35.01
N THR A 1009 9.43 133.25 -34.35
CA THR A 1009 9.13 132.88 -32.95
C THR A 1009 10.40 132.86 -32.11
N LEU A 1010 10.24 133.07 -30.81
CA LEU A 1010 11.29 132.92 -29.82
C LEU A 1010 11.22 131.52 -29.20
N SER A 1011 12.38 130.92 -28.93
CA SER A 1011 12.45 129.66 -28.19
C SER A 1011 11.86 129.81 -26.78
N ALA A 1012 11.41 128.73 -26.15
CA ALA A 1012 10.90 128.78 -24.78
C ALA A 1012 11.89 129.38 -23.76
N ALA A 1013 13.20 129.18 -23.97
CA ALA A 1013 14.23 129.79 -23.14
C ALA A 1013 14.21 131.33 -23.23
N GLN A 1014 13.87 131.87 -24.41
CA GLN A 1014 13.83 133.30 -24.70
C GLN A 1014 12.42 133.90 -24.69
N GLY A 1015 11.38 133.09 -24.51
CA GLY A 1015 10.00 133.57 -24.52
C GLY A 1015 9.58 134.16 -23.18
N VAL A 1016 8.31 133.97 -22.82
CA VAL A 1016 7.69 134.67 -21.67
C VAL A 1016 6.93 133.69 -20.77
N ASP A 1017 6.66 134.14 -19.56
CA ASP A 1017 5.86 133.39 -18.59
C ASP A 1017 4.38 133.80 -18.73
N PHE A 1018 3.60 132.97 -19.40
CA PHE A 1018 2.19 133.25 -19.70
C PHE A 1018 1.32 132.01 -19.50
N ASP A 1019 0.09 132.18 -18.99
CA ASP A 1019 -0.87 131.07 -18.81
C ASP A 1019 -1.57 130.75 -20.13
N LEU A 1020 -0.82 130.24 -21.12
CA LEU A 1020 -1.34 129.91 -22.44
C LEU A 1020 -2.39 128.79 -22.43
N HIS A 1021 -2.42 127.96 -21.39
CA HIS A 1021 -3.41 126.88 -21.27
C HIS A 1021 -4.65 127.28 -20.47
N HIS A 1022 -4.70 128.45 -19.84
CA HIS A 1022 -5.80 128.85 -18.96
C HIS A 1022 -6.08 127.78 -17.88
N ILE A 1023 -5.05 127.46 -17.10
CA ILE A 1023 -5.13 126.54 -15.95
C ILE A 1023 -4.81 127.24 -14.61
N GLY A 1024 -4.61 128.57 -14.63
CA GLY A 1024 -4.29 129.38 -13.46
C GLY A 1024 -2.81 129.36 -13.08
N GLN A 1025 -1.94 128.84 -13.96
CA GLN A 1025 -0.49 128.79 -13.76
C GLN A 1025 0.20 129.30 -15.03
N ALA A 1026 1.04 130.34 -14.89
CA ALA A 1026 1.88 130.80 -15.99
C ALA A 1026 3.01 129.79 -16.25
N GLY A 1027 3.18 129.41 -17.52
CA GLY A 1027 4.29 128.57 -17.96
C GLY A 1027 5.25 129.36 -18.84
N ARG A 1028 6.51 128.96 -18.84
CA ARG A 1028 7.54 129.51 -19.73
C ARG A 1028 7.33 128.91 -21.13
N PHE A 1029 6.81 129.67 -22.07
CA PHE A 1029 6.60 129.23 -23.45
C PHE A 1029 7.49 129.99 -24.42
N GLY A 1030 7.72 129.40 -25.60
CA GLY A 1030 8.16 130.19 -26.75
C GLY A 1030 7.19 131.33 -26.98
N TRP A 1031 7.62 132.38 -27.67
CA TRP A 1031 6.79 133.58 -27.84
C TRP A 1031 6.83 134.10 -29.26
N VAL A 1032 5.96 135.05 -29.59
CA VAL A 1032 6.05 135.78 -30.86
C VAL A 1032 7.34 136.62 -30.89
N ALA A 1033 8.03 136.67 -32.03
CA ALA A 1033 9.25 137.48 -32.18
C ALA A 1033 8.92 138.96 -32.45
N PRO A 1034 9.85 139.90 -32.17
CA PRO A 1034 9.62 141.30 -32.50
C PRO A 1034 9.47 141.49 -34.01
N GLY A 1035 8.39 142.14 -34.43
CA GLY A 1035 8.02 142.29 -35.84
C GLY A 1035 6.65 141.68 -36.14
N ASP A 1036 6.23 140.71 -35.33
CA ASP A 1036 4.96 140.00 -35.46
C ASP A 1036 4.01 140.32 -34.29
N GLY A 1037 2.77 139.84 -34.36
CA GLY A 1037 1.79 140.05 -33.29
C GLY A 1037 0.85 138.88 -33.07
N LEU A 1038 0.32 138.78 -31.85
CA LEU A 1038 -0.65 137.77 -31.47
C LEU A 1038 -2.07 138.23 -31.78
N LEU A 1039 -2.89 137.35 -32.34
CA LEU A 1039 -4.31 137.61 -32.51
C LEU A 1039 -5.05 137.37 -31.20
N VAL A 1040 -5.73 138.40 -30.71
CA VAL A 1040 -6.38 138.37 -29.40
C VAL A 1040 -7.78 138.96 -29.47
N MET A 1041 -8.62 138.55 -28.52
CA MET A 1041 -9.90 139.17 -28.26
C MET A 1041 -10.05 139.28 -26.75
N ASP A 1042 -10.18 140.51 -26.27
CA ASP A 1042 -10.52 140.78 -24.88
C ASP A 1042 -11.99 140.37 -24.65
N ARG A 1043 -12.16 139.14 -24.16
CA ARG A 1043 -13.47 138.49 -23.97
C ARG A 1043 -14.13 138.90 -22.66
N ASN A 1044 -13.35 139.30 -21.67
CA ASN A 1044 -13.86 139.72 -20.36
C ASN A 1044 -14.12 141.24 -20.31
N HIS A 1045 -13.65 141.98 -21.33
CA HIS A 1045 -13.75 143.43 -21.51
C HIS A 1045 -13.03 144.26 -20.44
N ASP A 1046 -11.93 143.75 -19.86
CA ASP A 1046 -11.10 144.45 -18.86
C ASP A 1046 -9.98 145.31 -19.47
N GLY A 1047 -9.80 145.24 -20.79
CA GLY A 1047 -8.81 145.98 -21.55
C GLY A 1047 -7.41 145.36 -21.55
N LYS A 1048 -7.24 144.12 -21.09
CA LYS A 1048 -5.97 143.38 -21.05
C LYS A 1048 -6.13 141.99 -21.66
N VAL A 1049 -5.00 141.39 -22.06
CA VAL A 1049 -4.92 139.97 -22.44
C VAL A 1049 -4.06 139.29 -21.40
N ASN A 1050 -4.67 138.55 -20.49
CA ASN A 1050 -3.99 138.08 -19.28
C ASN A 1050 -3.84 136.54 -19.20
N ASN A 1051 -4.52 135.80 -20.08
CA ASN A 1051 -4.36 134.34 -20.18
C ASN A 1051 -4.77 133.81 -21.57
N GLY A 1052 -4.48 132.54 -21.83
CA GLY A 1052 -4.70 131.85 -23.10
C GLY A 1052 -6.14 131.83 -23.60
N SER A 1053 -7.15 131.99 -22.73
CA SER A 1053 -8.55 132.05 -23.17
C SER A 1053 -8.90 133.32 -23.95
N GLU A 1054 -8.05 134.35 -23.88
CA GLU A 1054 -8.18 135.63 -24.60
C GLU A 1054 -7.35 135.66 -25.90
N LEU A 1055 -6.41 134.72 -26.03
CA LEU A 1055 -5.81 134.40 -27.32
C LEU A 1055 -6.73 133.48 -28.12
N PHE A 1056 -6.48 133.41 -29.42
CA PHE A 1056 -7.11 132.41 -30.27
C PHE A 1056 -6.22 131.19 -30.37
N GLY A 1057 -6.68 130.10 -29.75
CA GLY A 1057 -5.82 128.98 -29.47
C GLY A 1057 -6.48 127.79 -28.81
N GLY A 1058 -5.69 126.78 -28.45
CA GLY A 1058 -6.14 125.59 -27.72
C GLY A 1058 -6.72 125.86 -26.32
N ALA A 1059 -6.57 127.09 -25.80
CA ALA A 1059 -7.20 127.52 -24.55
C ALA A 1059 -8.50 128.30 -24.73
N THR A 1060 -8.87 128.65 -25.96
CA THR A 1060 -10.17 129.27 -26.22
C THR A 1060 -11.28 128.26 -26.00
N LEU A 1061 -12.34 128.63 -25.29
CA LEU A 1061 -13.54 127.80 -25.16
C LEU A 1061 -14.47 128.04 -26.34
N LEU A 1062 -14.95 126.96 -26.94
CA LEU A 1062 -16.02 126.95 -27.94
C LEU A 1062 -17.39 127.07 -27.24
N PRO A 1063 -18.48 127.38 -27.97
CA PRO A 1063 -19.80 127.60 -27.39
C PRO A 1063 -20.37 126.40 -26.61
N ASP A 1064 -19.89 125.19 -26.87
CA ASP A 1064 -20.28 123.96 -26.18
C ASP A 1064 -19.53 123.72 -24.87
N GLY A 1065 -18.62 124.62 -24.48
CA GLY A 1065 -17.80 124.53 -23.28
C GLY A 1065 -16.56 123.65 -23.43
N THR A 1066 -16.32 123.08 -24.61
CA THR A 1066 -15.06 122.39 -24.93
C THR A 1066 -13.99 123.39 -25.32
N ARG A 1067 -12.72 122.99 -25.23
CA ARG A 1067 -11.59 123.78 -25.73
C ARG A 1067 -11.51 123.66 -27.25
N ALA A 1068 -11.20 124.76 -27.91
CA ALA A 1068 -10.95 124.76 -29.34
C ALA A 1068 -9.75 123.86 -29.66
N HIS A 1069 -9.82 123.14 -30.78
CA HIS A 1069 -8.74 122.23 -31.20
C HIS A 1069 -7.48 123.00 -31.59
N ASN A 1070 -7.67 124.19 -32.18
CA ASN A 1070 -6.64 125.10 -32.62
C ASN A 1070 -7.23 126.51 -32.72
N GLY A 1071 -6.37 127.51 -32.80
CA GLY A 1071 -6.72 128.91 -32.95
C GLY A 1071 -7.56 129.25 -34.18
N PHE A 1072 -7.43 128.55 -35.31
CA PHE A 1072 -8.34 128.75 -36.46
C PHE A 1072 -9.76 128.25 -36.17
N SER A 1073 -9.90 127.11 -35.49
CA SER A 1073 -11.21 126.63 -35.03
C SER A 1073 -11.82 127.56 -33.99
N ALA A 1074 -10.97 128.18 -33.15
CA ALA A 1074 -11.39 129.23 -32.23
C ALA A 1074 -11.81 130.51 -32.96
N LEU A 1075 -11.19 130.84 -34.11
CA LEU A 1075 -11.56 132.01 -34.91
C LEU A 1075 -12.85 131.80 -35.68
N ALA A 1076 -13.04 130.61 -36.24
CA ALA A 1076 -14.16 130.27 -37.12
C ALA A 1076 -15.53 130.41 -36.44
N GLN A 1077 -15.61 130.34 -35.10
CA GLN A 1077 -16.85 130.59 -34.37
C GLN A 1077 -17.39 132.02 -34.55
N HIS A 1078 -16.55 132.95 -35.02
CA HIS A 1078 -16.88 134.35 -35.20
C HIS A 1078 -17.26 134.71 -36.64
N ASP A 1079 -17.14 133.76 -37.58
CA ASP A 1079 -17.56 133.93 -38.98
C ASP A 1079 -19.09 133.78 -39.03
N GLY A 1080 -19.78 134.93 -39.00
CA GLY A 1080 -21.23 134.97 -38.89
C GLY A 1080 -21.94 134.80 -40.22
N ASN A 1081 -21.25 135.05 -41.33
CA ASN A 1081 -21.79 134.89 -42.68
C ASN A 1081 -21.36 133.57 -43.36
N HIS A 1082 -20.45 132.82 -42.72
CA HIS A 1082 -19.90 131.54 -43.14
C HIS A 1082 -19.21 131.58 -44.51
N ASP A 1083 -18.56 132.70 -44.85
CA ASP A 1083 -17.80 132.83 -46.10
C ASP A 1083 -16.35 132.31 -46.00
N GLY A 1084 -15.97 131.83 -44.81
CA GLY A 1084 -14.66 131.27 -44.51
C GLY A 1084 -13.58 132.35 -44.33
N LYS A 1085 -13.99 133.60 -44.11
CA LYS A 1085 -13.11 134.71 -43.77
C LYS A 1085 -13.72 135.49 -42.62
N LEU A 1086 -12.86 136.10 -41.81
CA LEU A 1086 -13.30 137.12 -40.86
C LEU A 1086 -13.02 138.50 -41.46
N SER A 1087 -14.06 139.30 -41.65
CA SER A 1087 -13.94 140.63 -42.25
C SER A 1087 -14.89 141.63 -41.58
N ALA A 1088 -14.93 142.88 -42.06
CA ALA A 1088 -15.89 143.87 -41.56
C ALA A 1088 -17.38 143.46 -41.72
N ALA A 1089 -17.69 142.39 -42.47
CA ALA A 1089 -19.02 141.79 -42.52
C ALA A 1089 -19.39 141.04 -41.23
N ASP A 1090 -18.40 140.63 -40.43
CA ASP A 1090 -18.57 139.86 -39.21
C ASP A 1090 -18.61 140.76 -37.97
N ALA A 1091 -19.61 140.53 -37.12
CA ALA A 1091 -19.84 141.38 -35.95
C ALA A 1091 -18.64 141.44 -34.99
N ALA A 1092 -17.91 140.34 -34.88
CA ALA A 1092 -16.76 140.14 -34.00
C ALA A 1092 -15.45 140.71 -34.57
N PHE A 1093 -15.37 141.01 -35.86
CA PHE A 1093 -14.14 141.50 -36.48
C PHE A 1093 -13.66 142.83 -35.88
N LYS A 1094 -14.60 143.69 -35.48
CA LYS A 1094 -14.33 144.96 -34.80
C LYS A 1094 -13.76 144.78 -33.37
N ASP A 1095 -13.95 143.61 -32.78
CA ASP A 1095 -13.57 143.30 -31.40
C ASP A 1095 -12.20 142.59 -31.36
N LEU A 1096 -11.72 142.11 -32.50
CA LEU A 1096 -10.36 141.59 -32.64
C LEU A 1096 -9.31 142.69 -32.42
N ARG A 1097 -8.22 142.30 -31.78
CA ARG A 1097 -7.03 143.14 -31.58
C ARG A 1097 -5.80 142.34 -31.96
N ILE A 1098 -4.71 143.07 -32.22
CA ILE A 1098 -3.38 142.48 -32.37
C ILE A 1098 -2.59 142.91 -31.15
N TRP A 1099 -2.07 141.95 -30.39
CA TRP A 1099 -1.14 142.24 -29.32
C TRP A 1099 0.28 142.19 -29.86
N VAL A 1100 0.92 143.36 -29.89
CA VAL A 1100 2.33 143.51 -30.24
C VAL A 1100 3.09 143.83 -28.95
N ASP A 1101 3.53 142.77 -28.30
CA ASP A 1101 4.35 142.79 -27.09
C ASP A 1101 5.74 143.34 -27.44
N SER A 1102 5.96 144.62 -27.14
CA SER A 1102 7.13 145.35 -27.64
C SER A 1102 8.35 145.19 -26.73
N ASP A 1103 8.14 144.99 -25.43
CA ASP A 1103 9.21 144.77 -24.45
C ASP A 1103 9.40 143.30 -24.07
N HIS A 1104 8.54 142.41 -24.59
CA HIS A 1104 8.62 140.95 -24.48
C HIS A 1104 8.47 140.45 -23.05
N ASP A 1105 7.64 141.12 -22.25
CA ASP A 1105 7.42 140.73 -20.85
C ASP A 1105 6.17 139.84 -20.67
N GLY A 1106 5.37 139.63 -21.73
CA GLY A 1106 4.15 138.83 -21.68
C GLY A 1106 3.00 139.51 -20.93
N VAL A 1107 3.08 140.82 -20.66
CA VAL A 1107 2.04 141.61 -20.00
C VAL A 1107 1.48 142.63 -20.99
N THR A 1108 0.15 142.72 -21.06
CA THR A 1108 -0.46 143.73 -21.95
C THR A 1108 -0.32 145.14 -21.38
N ASP A 1109 0.55 145.94 -21.98
CA ASP A 1109 0.79 147.33 -21.59
C ASP A 1109 -0.01 148.35 -22.41
N ALA A 1110 -0.08 149.58 -21.87
CA ALA A 1110 -0.85 150.66 -22.48
C ALA A 1110 -0.26 151.04 -23.86
N GLY A 1111 -0.99 150.69 -24.92
CA GLY A 1111 -0.63 150.98 -26.30
C GLY A 1111 -0.12 149.79 -27.09
N GLU A 1112 0.01 148.61 -26.48
CA GLU A 1112 0.44 147.38 -27.16
C GLU A 1112 -0.71 146.64 -27.85
N LEU A 1113 -1.95 146.81 -27.36
CA LEU A 1113 -3.14 146.34 -28.07
C LEU A 1113 -3.46 147.29 -29.23
N LYS A 1114 -3.30 146.77 -30.44
CA LYS A 1114 -3.55 147.49 -31.69
C LYS A 1114 -4.87 147.03 -32.30
N LEU A 1115 -5.54 147.94 -32.99
CA LEU A 1115 -6.69 147.59 -33.82
C LEU A 1115 -6.20 146.92 -35.11
N LEU A 1116 -6.98 145.99 -35.65
CA LEU A 1116 -6.70 145.43 -36.99
C LEU A 1116 -6.60 146.54 -38.05
N SER A 1117 -7.40 147.61 -37.90
CA SER A 1117 -7.36 148.79 -38.77
C SER A 1117 -6.05 149.57 -38.71
N ASP A 1118 -5.30 149.50 -37.60
CA ASP A 1118 -4.00 150.21 -37.45
C ASP A 1118 -2.96 149.61 -38.40
N TYR A 1119 -3.06 148.31 -38.68
CA TYR A 1119 -2.26 147.59 -39.68
C TYR A 1119 -2.98 147.45 -41.02
N GLN A 1120 -4.09 148.17 -41.19
CA GLN A 1120 -4.93 148.14 -42.40
C GLN A 1120 -5.41 146.73 -42.77
N ILE A 1121 -5.60 145.85 -41.79
CA ILE A 1121 -6.09 144.50 -42.01
C ILE A 1121 -7.59 144.55 -42.29
N VAL A 1122 -8.01 143.95 -43.40
CA VAL A 1122 -9.42 143.99 -43.86
C VAL A 1122 -10.07 142.61 -43.88
N SER A 1123 -9.30 141.53 -43.96
CA SER A 1123 -9.83 140.17 -43.83
C SER A 1123 -8.79 139.18 -43.34
N LEU A 1124 -9.20 138.24 -42.49
CA LEU A 1124 -8.44 137.06 -42.08
C LEU A 1124 -9.01 135.82 -42.79
N ASP A 1125 -8.18 134.97 -43.40
CA ASP A 1125 -8.64 133.72 -44.02
C ASP A 1125 -8.66 132.61 -42.96
N LEU A 1126 -9.78 131.89 -42.89
CA LEU A 1126 -9.99 130.80 -41.93
C LEU A 1126 -9.59 129.43 -42.48
N HIS A 1127 -9.33 129.34 -43.78
CA HIS A 1127 -8.88 128.10 -44.40
C HIS A 1127 -7.39 127.90 -44.13
N ALA A 1128 -7.09 127.20 -43.04
CA ALA A 1128 -5.72 126.85 -42.70
C ALA A 1128 -5.31 125.51 -43.29
N GLN A 1129 -4.03 125.42 -43.68
CA GLN A 1129 -3.39 124.18 -44.13
C GLN A 1129 -2.35 123.74 -43.09
N ALA A 1130 -2.09 122.44 -42.99
CA ALA A 1130 -1.06 121.94 -42.10
C ALA A 1130 0.31 122.51 -42.47
N GLY A 1131 0.98 123.13 -41.50
CA GLY A 1131 2.35 123.56 -41.62
C GLY A 1131 3.32 122.49 -41.14
N THR A 1132 4.51 122.44 -41.73
CA THR A 1132 5.58 121.50 -41.33
C THR A 1132 6.83 122.23 -40.84
N GLN A 1133 6.75 123.55 -40.71
CA GLN A 1133 7.88 124.37 -40.34
C GLN A 1133 8.01 124.39 -38.81
N THR A 1134 9.24 124.28 -38.33
CA THR A 1134 9.58 124.47 -36.93
C THR A 1134 10.55 125.62 -36.85
N ASP A 1135 10.27 126.57 -35.97
CA ASP A 1135 11.12 127.72 -35.73
C ASP A 1135 11.41 127.79 -34.22
N ASN A 1136 12.69 127.81 -33.86
CA ASN A 1136 13.18 127.88 -32.47
C ASN A 1136 12.54 126.89 -31.46
N GLY A 1137 12.09 125.73 -31.95
CA GLY A 1137 11.46 124.68 -31.16
C GLY A 1137 9.93 124.75 -31.13
N ASN A 1138 9.34 125.82 -31.66
CA ASN A 1138 7.90 125.98 -31.85
C ASN A 1138 7.50 125.45 -33.23
N VAL A 1139 6.31 124.87 -33.36
CA VAL A 1139 5.82 124.30 -34.61
C VAL A 1139 4.78 125.24 -35.23
N LEU A 1140 4.96 125.62 -36.49
CA LEU A 1140 3.91 126.31 -37.24
C LEU A 1140 2.93 125.23 -37.70
N GLY A 1141 1.95 124.93 -36.84
CA GLY A 1141 1.08 123.77 -36.98
C GLY A 1141 0.04 123.94 -38.07
N LEU A 1142 -0.57 125.12 -38.15
CA LEU A 1142 -1.49 125.47 -39.24
C LEU A 1142 -1.14 126.85 -39.79
N VAL A 1143 -1.17 127.00 -41.11
CA VAL A 1143 -0.84 128.27 -41.78
C VAL A 1143 -1.98 128.67 -42.71
N SER A 1144 -2.30 129.96 -42.70
CA SER A 1144 -3.23 130.64 -43.59
C SER A 1144 -2.69 132.05 -43.89
N SER A 1145 -3.56 132.97 -44.30
CA SER A 1145 -3.16 134.34 -44.63
C SER A 1145 -4.17 135.38 -44.16
N TYR A 1146 -3.72 136.61 -44.03
CA TYR A 1146 -4.61 137.76 -43.92
C TYR A 1146 -4.33 138.77 -45.04
N THR A 1147 -5.33 139.58 -45.38
CA THR A 1147 -5.26 140.59 -46.45
C THR A 1147 -5.34 142.00 -45.87
N ARG A 1148 -4.47 142.89 -46.35
CA ARG A 1148 -4.49 144.33 -46.03
C ARG A 1148 -5.31 145.12 -47.05
N ALA A 1149 -5.64 146.38 -46.73
CA ALA A 1149 -6.45 147.25 -47.59
C ALA A 1149 -5.82 147.54 -48.97
N ASP A 1150 -4.50 147.37 -49.11
CA ASP A 1150 -3.77 147.48 -50.38
C ASP A 1150 -3.83 146.19 -51.24
N GLY A 1151 -4.45 145.13 -50.73
CA GLY A 1151 -4.58 143.83 -51.39
C GLY A 1151 -3.40 142.88 -51.15
N SER A 1152 -2.35 143.29 -50.43
CA SER A 1152 -1.24 142.40 -50.07
C SER A 1152 -1.68 141.33 -49.07
N GLN A 1153 -1.17 140.11 -49.23
CA GLN A 1153 -1.38 139.00 -48.31
C GLN A 1153 -0.14 138.74 -47.48
N HIS A 1154 -0.37 138.45 -46.20
CA HIS A 1154 0.66 138.21 -45.19
C HIS A 1154 0.30 136.95 -44.40
N ALA A 1155 1.29 136.31 -43.77
CA ALA A 1155 1.07 135.05 -43.07
C ALA A 1155 0.21 135.24 -41.81
N LEU A 1156 -0.70 134.29 -41.59
CA LEU A 1156 -1.43 134.08 -40.35
C LEU A 1156 -1.22 132.62 -39.98
N ALA A 1157 -0.62 132.34 -38.83
CA ALA A 1157 -0.30 130.97 -38.46
C ALA A 1157 -0.77 130.65 -37.05
N ASP A 1158 -1.28 129.45 -36.89
CA ASP A 1158 -1.46 128.79 -35.61
C ASP A 1158 -0.12 128.18 -35.22
N VAL A 1159 0.54 128.85 -34.29
CA VAL A 1159 1.88 128.49 -33.87
C VAL A 1159 1.77 127.72 -32.57
N TRP A 1160 2.26 126.50 -32.57
CA TRP A 1160 2.36 125.65 -31.40
C TRP A 1160 3.65 125.95 -30.68
N LEU A 1161 3.55 126.87 -29.72
CA LEU A 1161 4.64 127.33 -28.89
C LEU A 1161 5.04 126.23 -27.91
N ALA A 1162 6.30 125.82 -27.99
CA ALA A 1162 6.87 124.84 -27.08
C ALA A 1162 7.04 125.46 -25.69
N GLY A 1163 6.63 124.72 -24.67
CA GLY A 1163 6.86 125.05 -23.27
C GLY A 1163 8.21 124.54 -22.79
N GLN A 1164 8.78 125.23 -21.81
CA GLN A 1164 9.92 124.71 -21.07
C GLN A 1164 9.42 124.01 -19.80
N ALA A 1165 9.82 122.75 -19.63
CA ALA A 1165 9.52 122.00 -18.41
C ALA A 1165 10.07 122.76 -17.18
N PRO A 1166 9.32 122.88 -16.07
CA PRO A 1166 9.83 123.46 -14.84
C PRO A 1166 11.09 122.71 -14.39
N GLU A 1167 12.09 123.41 -13.83
CA GLU A 1167 13.42 122.85 -13.51
C GLU A 1167 13.34 121.64 -12.55
N ALA A 1168 12.27 121.53 -11.76
CA ALA A 1168 11.97 120.37 -10.91
C ALA A 1168 11.56 119.10 -11.69
N ALA A 1169 11.04 119.23 -12.91
CA ALA A 1169 10.70 118.11 -13.79
C ALA A 1169 11.94 117.53 -14.52
N LYS A 1170 13.07 118.24 -14.54
CA LYS A 1170 14.36 117.71 -15.05
C LYS A 1170 15.07 116.77 -14.05
N ALA A 1171 14.59 116.67 -12.81
CA ALA A 1171 15.24 115.94 -11.73
C ALA A 1171 14.55 114.62 -11.32
N ALA A 1172 13.61 114.09 -12.11
CA ALA A 1172 13.09 112.74 -11.94
C ALA A 1172 13.84 111.74 -12.84
N ALA A 1173 15.18 111.76 -12.77
CA ALA A 1173 15.99 110.66 -13.26
C ALA A 1173 16.27 109.73 -12.08
N THR A 1174 16.01 108.44 -12.28
CA THR A 1174 16.25 107.28 -11.40
C THR A 1174 15.33 107.12 -10.17
N PRO A 1175 14.46 106.07 -10.14
CA PRO A 1175 13.79 105.65 -8.90
C PRO A 1175 14.80 105.01 -7.96
N ALA A 1176 14.66 105.26 -6.66
CA ALA A 1176 15.46 104.56 -5.66
C ALA A 1176 14.97 103.10 -5.54
N LEU A 1177 15.91 102.15 -5.49
CA LEU A 1177 15.64 100.70 -5.49
C LEU A 1177 14.75 100.22 -4.33
N ASN A 1178 14.58 101.03 -3.27
CA ASN A 1178 13.73 100.77 -2.13
C ASN A 1178 12.25 101.15 -2.34
N GLU A 1179 11.91 102.02 -3.30
CA GLU A 1179 10.52 102.35 -3.62
C GLU A 1179 9.86 101.33 -4.55
N VAL A 1180 10.64 100.68 -5.42
CA VAL A 1180 10.18 99.57 -6.29
C VAL A 1180 9.94 98.27 -5.48
N LEU A 1181 10.48 98.19 -4.26
CA LEU A 1181 10.35 97.03 -3.36
C LEU A 1181 9.39 97.26 -2.18
N ALA A 1182 8.68 98.39 -2.12
CA ALA A 1182 7.67 98.62 -1.11
C ALA A 1182 6.42 97.79 -1.42
N ALA A 1183 6.18 96.75 -0.62
CA ALA A 1183 4.96 95.94 -0.68
C ALA A 1183 3.71 96.83 -0.55
N PRO A 1184 2.60 96.54 -1.25
CA PRO A 1184 1.32 97.16 -0.95
C PRO A 1184 1.00 96.91 0.53
N SER A 1185 1.01 97.99 1.31
CA SER A 1185 0.50 98.00 2.68
C SER A 1185 -1.02 97.99 2.61
N GLY A 1186 -1.59 96.81 2.37
CA GLY A 1186 -3.03 96.64 2.22
C GLY A 1186 -3.40 95.17 2.06
N SER A 1187 -3.75 94.52 3.17
CA SER A 1187 -4.36 93.18 3.17
C SER A 1187 -5.69 93.20 2.39
N LEU A 1188 -5.78 92.48 1.28
CA LEU A 1188 -7.05 92.11 0.63
C LEU A 1188 -7.48 90.68 1.00
N LEU A 1189 -7.30 90.32 2.26
CA LEU A 1189 -8.07 89.25 2.91
C LEU A 1189 -8.66 89.81 4.20
N PRO A 1190 -10.00 89.82 4.37
CA PRO A 1190 -10.61 90.17 5.64
C PRO A 1190 -10.45 89.01 6.62
N ALA A 1191 -9.94 89.31 7.81
CA ALA A 1191 -9.91 88.39 8.93
C ALA A 1191 -10.96 88.79 9.98
N THR A 1192 -11.91 87.87 10.21
CA THR A 1192 -12.74 87.63 11.42
C THR A 1192 -13.95 88.57 11.67
N PRO A 1193 -14.99 88.20 12.50
CA PRO A 1193 -14.99 87.14 13.54
C PRO A 1193 -16.31 86.36 13.81
N GLY A 1194 -16.19 85.21 14.51
CA GLY A 1194 -17.11 84.80 15.60
C GLY A 1194 -18.52 84.22 15.30
N PRO A 1195 -19.21 83.60 16.29
CA PRO A 1195 -20.08 82.41 16.14
C PRO A 1195 -21.59 82.63 16.48
N HIS A 1196 -22.37 81.52 16.45
CA HIS A 1196 -23.80 81.28 16.83
C HIS A 1196 -24.86 81.40 15.70
N GLU A 1197 -25.99 80.69 15.65
CA GLU A 1197 -26.50 79.37 16.12
C GLU A 1197 -27.98 79.29 15.68
N THR A 1198 -28.47 78.08 15.38
CA THR A 1198 -29.87 77.56 15.53
C THR A 1198 -31.09 77.96 14.65
N ALA A 1199 -31.69 76.90 14.05
CA ALA A 1199 -33.12 76.48 14.02
C ALA A 1199 -34.13 77.20 13.07
N PRO A 1200 -35.19 76.53 12.52
CA PRO A 1200 -36.05 75.53 13.21
C PRO A 1200 -36.63 74.31 12.41
N VAL A 1201 -37.02 73.28 13.17
CA VAL A 1201 -38.32 72.54 13.22
C VAL A 1201 -38.98 71.89 11.97
N ALA A 1202 -39.25 70.58 12.16
CA ALA A 1202 -40.44 69.75 11.79
C ALA A 1202 -40.44 68.81 10.58
N ALA A 1203 -40.44 67.50 10.92
CA ALA A 1203 -41.38 66.40 10.53
C ALA A 1203 -41.76 66.23 9.05
N GLY A 1204 -41.76 65.05 8.43
CA GLY A 1204 -41.65 63.63 8.80
C GLY A 1204 -41.68 62.85 7.44
N ALA A 1205 -41.57 61.54 7.30
CA ALA A 1205 -41.57 60.42 8.22
C ALA A 1205 -41.05 59.19 7.45
N GLU A 1206 -40.22 58.40 8.15
CA GLU A 1206 -40.20 56.93 8.15
C GLU A 1206 -39.45 56.17 7.03
N SER A 1207 -38.61 55.17 7.30
CA SER A 1207 -38.48 54.30 8.50
C SER A 1207 -37.08 53.65 8.62
N SER A 1208 -36.47 53.74 9.80
CA SER A 1208 -35.56 52.71 10.39
C SER A 1208 -36.44 51.58 11.02
N PRO A 1209 -35.93 50.43 11.55
CA PRO A 1209 -34.55 50.14 11.99
C PRO A 1209 -34.00 48.68 11.83
N ALA A 1210 -32.72 48.53 12.20
CA ALA A 1210 -32.16 47.51 13.12
C ALA A 1210 -31.20 46.41 12.60
N GLY A 1211 -29.99 46.44 13.18
CA GLY A 1211 -29.17 45.28 13.59
C GLY A 1211 -27.99 44.94 12.67
N LEU A 1212 -26.77 44.60 13.11
CA LEU A 1212 -26.17 44.33 14.42
C LEU A 1212 -24.62 44.30 14.21
N LEU A 1213 -23.89 44.84 15.19
CA LEU A 1213 -22.58 44.38 15.72
C LEU A 1213 -21.31 44.33 14.83
N HIS A 1214 -20.43 45.29 15.11
CA HIS A 1214 -18.95 45.15 15.21
C HIS A 1214 -18.58 44.15 16.36
N PRO A 1215 -17.35 43.59 16.50
CA PRO A 1215 -16.07 44.33 16.41
C PRO A 1215 -14.76 43.59 16.02
N VAL A 1216 -13.75 44.41 15.71
CA VAL A 1216 -12.32 44.38 16.13
C VAL A 1216 -11.82 43.15 16.90
N LEU A 1217 -10.73 42.50 16.42
CA LEU A 1217 -9.41 42.43 17.09
C LEU A 1217 -8.42 41.53 16.32
N GLU A 1218 -7.18 42.01 16.26
CA GLU A 1218 -5.97 41.27 15.90
C GLU A 1218 -5.43 40.44 17.08
N LEU A 1219 -4.52 39.51 16.74
CA LEU A 1219 -3.41 38.96 17.54
C LEU A 1219 -3.57 37.60 18.29
N HIS A 1220 -2.53 36.77 18.08
CA HIS A 1220 -1.92 35.72 18.93
C HIS A 1220 -2.38 34.24 18.82
N LEU A 1221 -1.47 33.45 18.23
CA LEU A 1221 -0.71 32.34 18.83
C LEU A 1221 -1.41 31.20 19.61
N TRP A 1222 -0.92 29.99 19.27
CA TRP A 1222 -0.65 28.80 20.12
C TRP A 1222 -1.66 27.64 20.16
N ARG A 1223 -1.26 26.53 19.53
CA ARG A 1223 -0.83 25.26 20.14
C ARG A 1223 -1.70 24.58 21.24
N ASP A 1224 -1.85 23.27 21.01
CA ASP A 1224 -1.81 22.11 21.93
C ASP A 1224 -3.11 21.47 22.46
N ASP A 1225 -3.26 20.21 22.00
CA ASP A 1225 -3.24 18.96 22.79
C ASP A 1225 -4.52 18.14 23.10
N ARG A 1226 -4.43 16.90 22.56
CA ARG A 1226 -4.73 15.57 23.14
C ARG A 1226 -6.17 15.05 23.02
N HIS A 1227 -6.42 13.77 22.68
CA HIS A 1227 -5.60 12.54 22.81
C HIS A 1227 -6.08 11.37 21.90
N HIS A 1228 -5.14 10.45 21.60
CA HIS A 1228 -5.28 9.01 21.34
C HIS A 1228 -5.67 8.41 19.96
N TRP A 1229 -4.63 8.00 19.21
CA TRP A 1229 -4.31 6.65 18.64
C TRP A 1229 -5.33 5.94 17.70
N MET A 1230 -4.93 5.70 16.44
CA MET A 1230 -4.60 4.34 15.94
C MET A 1230 -3.95 4.35 14.55
N THR A 1231 -2.98 3.46 14.42
CA THR A 1231 -2.15 3.01 13.28
C THR A 1231 -2.88 2.66 11.98
N MET A 1232 -2.34 3.10 10.84
CA MET A 1232 -2.17 2.34 9.57
C MET A 1232 -1.39 3.17 8.53
N ILE A 1233 -0.05 3.06 8.53
CA ILE A 1233 0.86 3.07 7.37
C ILE A 1233 1.91 2.00 7.66
#